data_AF-A0A433MTU1-F1
#
_entry.id   AF-A0A433MTU1-F1
#
_cell.length_a   1.000
_cell.length_b   1.000
_cell.length_c   1.000
_cell.angle_alpha   90.00
_cell.angle_beta   90.00
_cell.angle_gamma   90.00
#
_symmetry.space_group_name_H-M   'P 1'
#
loop_
_entity.id
_entity.type
_entity.pdbx_description
1 polymer ?
#
loop_
_entity_poly.entity_id
_entity_poly.type
_entity_poly.pdbx_seq_one_letter_code
_entity_poly.pdbx_strand_id
1 'polypeptide(L)'
;MSADTGAASPITAKTLDTLIFGDTKDESSHSFSAGFFAPQATVDPIPTELSASVASDVVAGQFGLKGRRMLPRTPNPDYYGGELSFKMAVDPARVNHFTIKTFGSDPSSSWMVLNVEGLEVGWRHDYLATDEMILHQDNGWYNGAFVYRTVRLPFHLTRGKSTVTIRLRSIGTINYYAGGIYDQYQSRMKAPTVPVYAAYTHTGAQLDISGERQGTLIGGPARAAESGTTAVDKWKTDANSLITRLLASSVTDLSNDNVQLLAQSYDVAWSTGYQNPAVLTSVRDSFDAMVKAYAGSPTTYFDGFGTNGWGGYLGPVGEAARLLAVRLAADLDAQVDYGGSIGVTTRRSAWAAALRASVDYGRVHRLTVSNQAMWVAWRIYLGNRALLTLEPGSALKESEAKRYLHEAAGISPWLGNDKAGGGDTPVRGDPPYGPNWFMTTSDGTTKEDCLVGGDYGEQGSEIMQWAVSTNDAALKAQAIKMLRARAALRYPALDEKGRKTFIVTEPIGCRNPYEIGWHIAYLGRGTVSDLLVASLGPEVVGRDLVGYVQQAVADGQFMSRMTVSSNMMGWTEGLRMPDLYAKFASLGPTGVNLPMGSDQPDFAWADRDNMAIAAKHGEERFWAVLNWRGAIAMNRLARVFVTKPSAAFTGDVEIDDVQYTPAGSNYLATAKVEGYDPLTPPDNPVNANNGQFFPVAMRPDLSTPPVNSRDGGRADAYTLRYGRWLVALNAHPSRSYSPKLPAGFKSAVDLASGKTYSGTVTLAPRSYAVFYFDATTPVTLDAGNPLSVVALGGNESAKLSWAASAGATSYSVARSNSPDGPFTVIAKDLTTTSFTDTSVAAGKYYYKVIAHAVAGDSGSASPPTAVTVAAAALPAPWLASDIGAVGTPGSSKFANGIFTIQASGWDISQRADSFHAALAPVMGDAVLTARVLSQQNVNGWAKAGVMFRQSLSASSAFAGVFVTPSNGIQFVTRASDGVTALVAGTLKGAENGAGSWVRLARSGDTFTAFTSIDGRQWTKVGIVSLKNSPSLLYAAIASDSNKDPELSTTTLDQVVLAQP
;
A
#
# COMPACT_ATOMS: atom_id res chain seq x y z
N MET A 1 -3.96 26.76 -48.54
CA MET A 1 -2.84 26.45 -47.62
C MET A 1 -2.60 27.66 -46.74
N SER A 2 -3.22 27.71 -45.58
CA SER A 2 -2.79 28.56 -44.46
C SER A 2 -2.42 27.60 -43.33
N ALA A 3 -1.18 27.68 -42.88
CA ALA A 3 -0.71 26.93 -41.72
C ALA A 3 -1.44 27.49 -40.49
N ASP A 4 -2.42 26.72 -40.01
CA ASP A 4 -3.02 26.94 -38.70
C ASP A 4 -1.96 26.52 -37.67
N THR A 5 -1.18 27.49 -37.17
CA THR A 5 -0.37 27.30 -35.97
C THR A 5 -1.31 27.28 -34.77
N GLY A 6 -2.10 26.22 -34.66
CA GLY A 6 -3.05 26.02 -33.57
C GLY A 6 -2.29 25.81 -32.27
N ALA A 7 -2.24 26.85 -31.43
CA ALA A 7 -2.00 26.66 -30.01
C ALA A 7 -3.13 25.75 -29.48
N ALA A 8 -2.76 24.57 -28.96
CA ALA A 8 -3.72 23.58 -28.49
C ALA A 8 -4.58 24.15 -27.36
N SER A 9 -5.90 24.15 -27.53
CA SER A 9 -6.87 24.55 -26.50
C SER A 9 -6.71 23.73 -25.22
N PRO A 10 -6.98 24.32 -24.03
CA PRO A 10 -6.94 23.60 -22.76
C PRO A 10 -7.86 22.37 -22.78
N ILE A 11 -7.32 21.26 -22.28
CA ILE A 11 -7.93 19.93 -22.24
C ILE A 11 -9.04 19.92 -21.20
N THR A 12 -10.31 19.62 -21.56
CA THR A 12 -11.42 19.57 -20.59
C THR A 12 -11.92 18.15 -20.36
N ALA A 13 -12.39 17.87 -19.13
CA ALA A 13 -13.14 16.66 -18.82
C ALA A 13 -14.36 16.54 -19.74
N LYS A 14 -14.58 15.35 -20.33
CA LYS A 14 -15.70 15.08 -21.24
C LYS A 14 -16.20 13.65 -21.13
N THR A 15 -17.49 13.47 -21.33
CA THR A 15 -18.07 12.17 -21.68
C THR A 15 -17.59 11.79 -23.08
N LEU A 16 -17.07 10.58 -23.22
CA LEU A 16 -16.54 10.02 -24.46
C LEU A 16 -17.57 9.16 -25.16
N ASP A 17 -18.29 8.34 -24.40
CA ASP A 17 -19.31 7.44 -24.92
C ASP A 17 -20.40 7.18 -23.90
N THR A 18 -21.57 6.74 -24.37
CA THR A 18 -22.71 6.41 -23.52
C THR A 18 -23.49 5.27 -24.14
N LEU A 19 -23.68 4.20 -23.36
CA LEU A 19 -24.54 3.07 -23.69
C LEU A 19 -25.76 3.08 -22.77
N ILE A 20 -26.96 3.17 -23.36
CA ILE A 20 -28.24 3.05 -22.67
C ILE A 20 -28.74 1.60 -22.77
N PHE A 21 -28.87 0.94 -21.61
CA PHE A 21 -29.29 -0.45 -21.57
C PHE A 21 -30.80 -0.59 -21.79
N GLY A 22 -31.20 -1.57 -22.60
CA GLY A 22 -32.59 -1.78 -23.00
C GLY A 22 -33.05 -0.92 -24.19
N ASP A 23 -32.17 -0.08 -24.75
CA ASP A 23 -32.31 0.49 -26.09
C ASP A 23 -31.57 -0.40 -27.10
N THR A 24 -32.32 -1.14 -27.91
CA THR A 24 -31.75 -2.12 -28.83
C THR A 24 -30.91 -1.48 -29.94
N LYS A 25 -31.20 -0.23 -30.32
CA LYS A 25 -30.43 0.49 -31.33
C LYS A 25 -29.06 0.86 -30.77
N ASP A 26 -29.05 1.37 -29.53
CA ASP A 26 -27.83 1.81 -28.87
C ASP A 26 -26.95 0.62 -28.47
N GLU A 27 -27.54 -0.45 -27.94
CA GLU A 27 -26.86 -1.72 -27.69
C GLU A 27 -26.20 -2.26 -28.97
N SER A 28 -26.92 -2.24 -30.09
CA SER A 28 -26.38 -2.69 -31.38
C SER A 28 -25.18 -1.86 -31.85
N SER A 29 -25.20 -0.53 -31.68
CA SER A 29 -24.04 0.33 -32.05
C SER A 29 -22.81 0.07 -31.18
N HIS A 30 -22.99 -0.41 -29.95
CA HIS A 30 -21.89 -0.76 -29.04
C HIS A 30 -21.42 -2.21 -29.19
N SER A 31 -21.83 -2.93 -30.25
CA SER A 31 -21.53 -4.36 -30.42
C SER A 31 -21.92 -5.19 -29.18
N PHE A 32 -23.04 -4.82 -28.55
CA PHE A 32 -23.50 -5.44 -27.32
C PHE A 32 -23.83 -6.92 -27.54
N SER A 33 -23.42 -7.75 -26.59
CA SER A 33 -23.83 -9.13 -26.47
C SER A 33 -24.03 -9.51 -25.01
N ALA A 34 -24.92 -10.47 -24.78
CA ALA A 34 -25.11 -11.10 -23.48
C ALA A 34 -24.97 -12.61 -23.65
N GLY A 35 -24.25 -13.24 -22.73
CA GLY A 35 -24.03 -14.68 -22.73
C GLY A 35 -23.77 -15.18 -21.32
N PHE A 36 -23.72 -16.48 -21.13
CA PHE A 36 -23.21 -17.02 -19.88
C PHE A 36 -21.70 -17.16 -19.94
N PHE A 37 -21.04 -16.98 -18.79
CA PHE A 37 -19.62 -17.20 -18.67
C PHE A 37 -19.23 -18.66 -19.03
N ALA A 38 -18.23 -18.81 -19.90
CA ALA A 38 -17.64 -20.09 -20.26
C ALA A 38 -16.21 -20.18 -19.67
N PRO A 39 -15.98 -21.03 -18.65
CA PRO A 39 -14.67 -21.19 -18.01
C PRO A 39 -13.61 -21.78 -18.96
N GLN A 40 -12.33 -21.56 -18.67
CA GLN A 40 -11.24 -22.24 -19.38
C GLN A 40 -11.21 -23.74 -19.02
N ALA A 41 -10.86 -24.59 -20.00
CA ALA A 41 -11.02 -26.06 -19.97
C ALA A 41 -10.19 -26.84 -18.91
N THR A 42 -9.40 -26.17 -18.06
CA THR A 42 -8.43 -26.80 -17.14
C THR A 42 -8.85 -26.77 -15.66
N VAL A 43 -10.11 -26.46 -15.35
CA VAL A 43 -10.61 -26.38 -13.98
C VAL A 43 -11.61 -27.50 -13.73
N ASP A 44 -11.50 -28.17 -12.57
CA ASP A 44 -12.38 -29.26 -12.11
C ASP A 44 -13.87 -28.97 -12.38
N PRO A 45 -14.70 -30.00 -12.65
CA PRO A 45 -15.89 -29.87 -13.48
C PRO A 45 -16.90 -28.89 -12.90
N ILE A 46 -16.95 -27.71 -13.51
CA ILE A 46 -18.12 -26.84 -13.50
C ILE A 46 -19.28 -27.67 -14.09
N PRO A 47 -20.49 -27.64 -13.50
CA PRO A 47 -21.63 -28.40 -14.02
C PRO A 47 -21.75 -28.19 -15.53
N THR A 48 -21.61 -29.27 -16.30
CA THR A 48 -21.55 -29.26 -17.76
C THR A 48 -22.89 -28.97 -18.43
N GLU A 49 -23.96 -28.78 -17.65
CA GLU A 49 -25.29 -28.49 -18.18
C GLU A 49 -25.41 -27.01 -18.55
N LEU A 50 -25.34 -26.74 -19.86
CA LEU A 50 -25.73 -25.46 -20.44
C LEU A 50 -27.22 -25.21 -20.13
N SER A 51 -27.50 -24.14 -19.40
CA SER A 51 -28.86 -23.67 -19.12
C SER A 51 -29.64 -23.41 -20.42
N ALA A 52 -30.94 -23.77 -20.43
CA ALA A 52 -31.88 -23.42 -21.50
C ALA A 52 -32.38 -21.96 -21.46
N SER A 53 -31.87 -21.12 -20.55
CA SER A 53 -32.41 -19.77 -20.26
C SER A 53 -31.62 -18.61 -20.88
N VAL A 54 -32.20 -17.41 -20.84
CA VAL A 54 -31.57 -16.14 -21.24
C VAL A 54 -30.55 -15.67 -20.18
N ALA A 55 -29.40 -15.14 -20.62
CA ALA A 55 -28.32 -14.69 -19.73
C ALA A 55 -28.57 -13.29 -19.11
N SER A 56 -29.44 -12.49 -19.72
CA SER A 56 -29.88 -11.20 -19.19
C SER A 56 -31.30 -10.90 -19.65
N ASP A 57 -32.00 -10.05 -18.91
CA ASP A 57 -33.29 -9.49 -19.30
C ASP A 57 -33.32 -7.96 -19.10
N VAL A 58 -34.31 -7.33 -19.73
CA VAL A 58 -34.58 -5.90 -19.59
C VAL A 58 -35.82 -5.74 -18.71
N VAL A 59 -35.71 -4.96 -17.66
CA VAL A 59 -36.78 -4.68 -16.71
C VAL A 59 -37.25 -3.23 -16.82
N ALA A 60 -38.52 -3.00 -16.51
CA ALA A 60 -39.02 -1.65 -16.26
C ALA A 60 -38.38 -1.15 -14.96
N GLY A 61 -37.52 -0.16 -15.07
CA GLY A 61 -36.91 0.50 -13.94
C GLY A 61 -37.70 1.72 -13.50
N GLN A 62 -37.09 2.52 -12.64
CA GLN A 62 -37.72 3.73 -12.15
C GLN A 62 -37.93 4.75 -13.26
N PHE A 63 -38.91 5.63 -13.07
CA PHE A 63 -39.12 6.78 -13.95
C PHE A 63 -39.44 6.44 -15.41
N GLY A 64 -39.87 5.20 -15.70
CA GLY A 64 -40.10 4.72 -17.06
C GLY A 64 -38.81 4.46 -17.84
N LEU A 65 -37.65 4.49 -17.18
CA LEU A 65 -36.39 4.03 -17.76
C LEU A 65 -36.36 2.51 -17.79
N LYS A 66 -35.59 1.96 -18.72
CA LYS A 66 -35.30 0.53 -18.77
C LYS A 66 -33.94 0.28 -18.11
N GLY A 67 -33.84 -0.84 -17.42
CA GLY A 67 -32.57 -1.33 -16.89
C GLY A 67 -32.33 -2.76 -17.36
N ARG A 68 -31.07 -3.13 -17.55
CA ARG A 68 -30.68 -4.51 -17.88
C ARG A 68 -30.04 -5.15 -16.66
N ARG A 69 -30.44 -6.38 -16.33
CA ARG A 69 -29.83 -7.17 -15.26
C ARG A 69 -29.35 -8.52 -15.80
N MET A 70 -28.28 -9.04 -15.21
CA MET A 70 -27.76 -10.36 -15.52
C MET A 70 -28.47 -11.41 -14.68
N LEU A 71 -28.76 -12.57 -15.28
CA LEU A 71 -29.57 -13.62 -14.67
C LEU A 71 -28.70 -14.82 -14.23
N PRO A 72 -29.09 -15.52 -13.17
CA PRO A 72 -28.46 -16.80 -12.81
C PRO A 72 -28.80 -17.88 -13.84
N ARG A 73 -27.97 -18.93 -13.93
CA ARG A 73 -28.29 -20.13 -14.70
C ARG A 73 -29.48 -20.87 -14.06
N THR A 74 -30.40 -21.39 -14.89
CA THR A 74 -31.55 -22.19 -14.44
C THR A 74 -31.61 -23.54 -15.17
N PRO A 75 -32.12 -24.61 -14.54
CA PRO A 75 -32.61 -24.71 -13.16
C PRO A 75 -31.49 -24.83 -12.11
N ASN A 76 -30.23 -24.97 -12.54
CA ASN A 76 -29.08 -25.21 -11.67
C ASN A 76 -28.16 -23.98 -11.59
N PRO A 77 -28.26 -23.15 -10.53
CA PRO A 77 -27.36 -22.03 -10.29
C PRO A 77 -25.88 -22.43 -10.23
N ASP A 78 -25.05 -21.64 -10.89
CA ASP A 78 -23.59 -21.72 -10.85
C ASP A 78 -23.03 -20.54 -10.04
N TYR A 79 -21.72 -20.51 -9.78
CA TYR A 79 -21.04 -19.36 -9.16
C TYR A 79 -21.07 -18.10 -10.03
N TYR A 80 -21.38 -18.28 -11.32
CA TYR A 80 -21.46 -17.23 -12.34
C TYR A 80 -22.86 -17.20 -12.98
N GLY A 81 -23.34 -16.01 -13.30
CA GLY A 81 -24.54 -15.81 -14.10
C GLY A 81 -24.22 -15.33 -15.50
N GLY A 82 -25.10 -14.49 -16.04
CA GLY A 82 -24.88 -13.79 -17.30
C GLY A 82 -23.72 -12.80 -17.24
N GLU A 83 -23.12 -12.54 -18.39
CA GLU A 83 -22.19 -11.43 -18.62
C GLU A 83 -22.68 -10.57 -19.77
N LEU A 84 -22.38 -9.27 -19.68
CA LEU A 84 -22.64 -8.27 -20.72
C LEU A 84 -21.30 -7.87 -21.34
N SER A 85 -21.17 -7.94 -22.66
CA SER A 85 -19.97 -7.53 -23.39
C SER A 85 -20.32 -6.45 -24.41
N PHE A 86 -19.57 -5.37 -24.45
CA PHE A 86 -19.80 -4.25 -25.37
C PHE A 86 -18.50 -3.45 -25.57
N LYS A 87 -18.45 -2.63 -26.62
CA LYS A 87 -17.31 -1.75 -26.91
C LYS A 87 -17.67 -0.33 -26.53
N MET A 88 -16.75 0.38 -25.88
CA MET A 88 -16.91 1.79 -25.51
C MET A 88 -15.74 2.60 -26.06
N ALA A 89 -15.99 3.83 -26.50
CA ALA A 89 -14.94 4.76 -26.91
C ALA A 89 -14.07 5.19 -25.71
N VAL A 90 -12.77 5.36 -25.96
CA VAL A 90 -11.80 5.83 -24.96
C VAL A 90 -10.87 6.86 -25.58
N ASP A 91 -10.26 7.69 -24.74
CA ASP A 91 -9.20 8.60 -25.13
C ASP A 91 -7.85 7.87 -25.10
N PRO A 92 -7.13 7.76 -26.25
CA PRO A 92 -5.89 7.00 -26.35
C PRO A 92 -4.72 7.62 -25.57
N ALA A 93 -4.83 8.88 -25.14
CA ALA A 93 -3.74 9.64 -24.54
C ALA A 93 -3.98 9.95 -23.05
N ARG A 94 -5.16 9.66 -22.50
CA ARG A 94 -5.56 10.08 -21.15
C ARG A 94 -5.99 8.92 -20.27
N VAL A 95 -6.02 9.15 -18.96
CA VAL A 95 -6.76 8.27 -18.06
C VAL A 95 -8.23 8.33 -18.43
N ASN A 96 -8.83 7.17 -18.57
CA ASN A 96 -10.24 7.00 -18.82
C ASN A 96 -10.90 6.45 -17.56
N HIS A 97 -12.15 6.82 -17.34
CA HIS A 97 -12.99 6.29 -16.28
C HIS A 97 -14.21 5.64 -16.91
N PHE A 98 -14.70 4.59 -16.28
CA PHE A 98 -15.91 3.87 -16.66
C PHE A 98 -16.93 4.00 -15.53
N THR A 99 -18.14 4.44 -15.85
CA THR A 99 -19.21 4.63 -14.87
C THR A 99 -20.42 3.80 -15.24
N ILE A 100 -21.04 3.15 -14.26
CA ILE A 100 -22.38 2.56 -14.38
C ILE A 100 -23.40 3.36 -13.57
N LYS A 101 -24.62 3.44 -14.10
CA LYS A 101 -25.79 4.05 -13.45
C LYS A 101 -26.74 2.96 -12.96
N THR A 102 -26.97 2.91 -11.65
CA THR A 102 -27.92 2.01 -10.98
C THR A 102 -28.90 2.82 -10.13
N PHE A 103 -30.03 2.23 -9.73
CA PHE A 103 -30.98 2.89 -8.83
C PHE A 103 -30.79 2.39 -7.40
N GLY A 104 -30.61 3.31 -6.45
CA GLY A 104 -30.20 2.99 -5.09
C GLY A 104 -31.22 2.22 -4.26
N SER A 105 -32.47 2.07 -4.71
CA SER A 105 -33.50 1.22 -4.07
C SER A 105 -33.63 -0.18 -4.68
N ASP A 106 -32.91 -0.49 -5.77
CA ASP A 106 -33.00 -1.79 -6.41
C ASP A 106 -32.08 -2.79 -5.66
N PRO A 107 -32.62 -3.84 -4.99
CA PRO A 107 -31.80 -4.79 -4.24
C PRO A 107 -31.14 -5.81 -5.18
N SER A 108 -30.03 -6.40 -4.73
CA SER A 108 -29.39 -7.55 -5.34
C SER A 108 -28.57 -8.35 -4.34
N SER A 109 -28.75 -9.66 -4.34
CA SER A 109 -27.91 -10.61 -3.60
C SER A 109 -26.84 -11.24 -4.51
N SER A 110 -26.36 -10.50 -5.52
CA SER A 110 -25.36 -10.95 -6.50
C SER A 110 -24.40 -9.82 -6.81
N TRP A 111 -23.18 -10.19 -7.18
CA TRP A 111 -22.07 -9.27 -7.38
C TRP A 111 -21.83 -9.04 -8.88
N MET A 112 -21.14 -7.94 -9.21
CA MET A 112 -20.72 -7.63 -10.58
C MET A 112 -19.21 -7.39 -10.61
N VAL A 113 -18.54 -7.81 -11.67
CA VAL A 113 -17.09 -7.59 -11.83
C VAL A 113 -16.80 -6.95 -13.17
N LEU A 114 -15.87 -5.97 -13.18
CA LEU A 114 -15.45 -5.27 -14.37
C LEU A 114 -14.27 -6.00 -15.02
N ASN A 115 -14.38 -6.27 -16.30
CA ASN A 115 -13.30 -6.77 -17.13
C ASN A 115 -13.07 -5.78 -18.29
N VAL A 116 -11.81 -5.48 -18.57
CA VAL A 116 -11.38 -4.62 -19.68
C VAL A 116 -10.39 -5.40 -20.52
N GLU A 117 -10.68 -5.59 -21.80
CA GLU A 117 -9.82 -6.35 -22.71
C GLU A 117 -9.50 -7.77 -22.20
N GLY A 118 -10.44 -8.37 -21.46
CA GLY A 118 -10.32 -9.71 -20.87
C GLY A 118 -9.56 -9.78 -19.55
N LEU A 119 -9.13 -8.65 -18.99
CA LEU A 119 -8.47 -8.57 -17.69
C LEU A 119 -9.39 -7.95 -16.63
N GLU A 120 -9.33 -8.47 -15.42
CA GLU A 120 -10.20 -8.04 -14.33
C GLU A 120 -9.66 -6.80 -13.64
N VAL A 121 -10.49 -5.75 -13.55
CA VAL A 121 -10.11 -4.51 -12.87
C VAL A 121 -10.47 -4.62 -11.40
N GLY A 122 -9.44 -4.64 -10.57
CA GLY A 122 -9.56 -4.62 -9.11
C GLY A 122 -9.34 -5.97 -8.44
N TRP A 123 -9.55 -6.00 -7.13
CA TRP A 123 -9.44 -7.15 -6.24
C TRP A 123 -10.82 -7.69 -5.85
N ARG A 124 -10.96 -9.01 -5.87
CA ARG A 124 -12.15 -9.72 -5.39
C ARG A 124 -12.14 -9.92 -3.88
N HIS A 125 -10.97 -10.02 -3.27
CA HIS A 125 -10.77 -9.98 -1.83
C HIS A 125 -9.31 -9.64 -1.52
N ASP A 126 -9.07 -8.53 -0.83
CA ASP A 126 -7.75 -8.15 -0.32
C ASP A 126 -7.90 -7.60 1.10
N TYR A 127 -7.38 -8.37 2.07
CA TYR A 127 -7.36 -8.08 3.50
C TYR A 127 -8.71 -7.59 4.08
N LEU A 128 -9.82 -8.29 3.73
CA LEU A 128 -11.21 -8.00 4.12
C LEU A 128 -11.93 -6.87 3.36
N ALA A 129 -11.41 -6.43 2.20
CA ALA A 129 -12.05 -5.44 1.32
C ALA A 129 -12.12 -5.86 -0.15
N THR A 130 -13.11 -5.32 -0.86
CA THR A 130 -13.38 -5.56 -2.30
C THR A 130 -13.29 -4.31 -3.14
N ASP A 131 -13.18 -4.49 -4.46
CA ASP A 131 -13.25 -3.38 -5.39
C ASP A 131 -14.68 -3.24 -5.98
N GLU A 132 -15.24 -2.03 -5.87
CA GLU A 132 -16.68 -1.80 -5.84
C GLU A 132 -17.36 -1.87 -7.22
N MET A 133 -16.76 -2.44 -8.27
CA MET A 133 -17.66 -2.91 -9.35
C MET A 133 -18.58 -4.01 -8.80
N ILE A 134 -18.10 -4.69 -7.74
CA ILE A 134 -18.80 -5.63 -6.89
C ILE A 134 -19.91 -4.92 -6.11
N LEU A 135 -21.06 -4.72 -6.77
CA LEU A 135 -22.23 -4.10 -6.14
C LEU A 135 -23.15 -5.16 -5.53
N HIS A 136 -23.03 -5.39 -4.22
CA HIS A 136 -23.88 -6.30 -3.44
C HIS A 136 -24.77 -5.58 -2.45
N GLN A 137 -26.09 -5.77 -2.53
CA GLN A 137 -27.03 -4.98 -1.72
C GLN A 137 -28.33 -5.72 -1.43
N ASP A 138 -28.42 -6.36 -0.26
CA ASP A 138 -29.64 -7.08 0.11
C ASP A 138 -30.88 -6.16 0.22
N ASN A 139 -30.70 -4.87 0.56
CA ASN A 139 -31.80 -3.94 0.91
C ASN A 139 -31.81 -2.60 0.15
N GLY A 140 -30.99 -2.43 -0.90
CA GLY A 140 -30.71 -1.11 -1.47
C GLY A 140 -29.89 -0.24 -0.49
N TRP A 141 -29.40 0.93 -0.95
CA TRP A 141 -28.40 1.70 -0.20
C TRP A 141 -28.55 3.22 -0.23
N TYR A 142 -29.10 3.75 -1.32
CA TYR A 142 -29.37 5.19 -1.49
C TYR A 142 -30.80 5.36 -1.98
N ASN A 143 -31.73 5.04 -1.07
CA ASN A 143 -33.13 4.89 -1.41
C ASN A 143 -33.73 6.16 -2.01
N GLY A 144 -34.30 6.05 -3.21
CA GLY A 144 -34.99 7.14 -3.89
C GLY A 144 -34.19 7.87 -4.98
N ALA A 145 -32.93 7.51 -5.25
CA ALA A 145 -32.17 8.12 -6.33
C ALA A 145 -31.16 7.21 -7.04
N PHE A 146 -30.61 7.75 -8.13
CA PHE A 146 -29.55 7.11 -8.88
C PHE A 146 -28.21 7.19 -8.16
N VAL A 147 -27.45 6.16 -8.46
CA VAL A 147 -26.12 5.91 -7.99
C VAL A 147 -25.22 5.75 -9.20
N TYR A 148 -24.10 6.47 -9.19
CA TYR A 148 -23.10 6.44 -10.23
C TYR A 148 -21.82 5.85 -9.66
N ARG A 149 -21.47 4.63 -10.10
CA ARG A 149 -20.25 3.93 -9.67
C ARG A 149 -19.18 4.06 -10.74
N THR A 150 -18.07 4.71 -10.40
CA THR A 150 -16.98 5.06 -11.34
C THR A 150 -15.70 4.29 -11.06
N VAL A 151 -15.12 3.62 -12.05
CA VAL A 151 -13.84 2.94 -11.93
C VAL A 151 -12.85 3.52 -12.93
N ARG A 152 -11.66 3.88 -12.46
CA ARG A 152 -10.52 4.22 -13.32
C ARG A 152 -10.13 3.01 -14.16
N LEU A 153 -10.08 3.19 -15.48
CA LEU A 153 -9.53 2.19 -16.38
C LEU A 153 -7.99 2.26 -16.37
N PRO A 154 -7.28 1.14 -16.19
CA PRO A 154 -5.82 1.13 -16.24
C PRO A 154 -5.32 1.73 -17.55
N PHE A 155 -4.50 2.79 -17.46
CA PHE A 155 -4.10 3.56 -18.64
C PHE A 155 -3.39 2.70 -19.69
N HIS A 156 -2.58 1.73 -19.26
CA HIS A 156 -1.87 0.84 -20.19
C HIS A 156 -2.81 -0.06 -21.03
N LEU A 157 -4.07 -0.24 -20.63
CA LEU A 157 -5.07 -0.99 -21.40
C LEU A 157 -5.83 -0.14 -22.42
N THR A 158 -5.86 1.18 -22.22
CA THR A 158 -6.56 2.16 -23.07
C THR A 158 -5.62 2.96 -23.97
N ARG A 159 -4.33 3.06 -23.61
CA ARG A 159 -3.32 3.82 -24.35
C ARG A 159 -3.23 3.37 -25.81
N GLY A 160 -3.30 4.35 -26.72
CA GLY A 160 -3.21 4.12 -28.16
C GLY A 160 -4.46 3.49 -28.79
N LYS A 161 -5.53 3.28 -28.02
CA LYS A 161 -6.81 2.73 -28.52
C LYS A 161 -7.87 3.83 -28.56
N SER A 162 -8.76 3.77 -29.55
CA SER A 162 -9.95 4.62 -29.63
C SER A 162 -11.19 3.96 -29.02
N THR A 163 -11.18 2.63 -28.86
CA THR A 163 -12.24 1.84 -28.23
C THR A 163 -11.62 0.71 -27.41
N VAL A 164 -12.32 0.26 -26.37
CA VAL A 164 -11.99 -0.96 -25.62
C VAL A 164 -13.23 -1.82 -25.44
N THR A 165 -13.02 -3.12 -25.30
CA THR A 165 -14.04 -4.09 -24.93
C THR A 165 -14.21 -4.08 -23.42
N ILE A 166 -15.42 -3.76 -22.97
CA ILE A 166 -15.86 -3.84 -21.59
C ILE A 166 -16.68 -5.12 -21.42
N ARG A 167 -16.46 -5.82 -20.31
CA ARG A 167 -17.33 -6.90 -19.85
C ARG A 167 -17.76 -6.64 -18.41
N LEU A 168 -19.05 -6.72 -18.16
CA LEU A 168 -19.64 -6.79 -16.83
C LEU A 168 -20.06 -8.23 -16.58
N ARG A 169 -19.46 -8.90 -15.59
CA ARG A 169 -19.77 -10.29 -15.26
C ARG A 169 -20.52 -10.37 -13.94
N SER A 170 -21.60 -11.15 -13.90
CA SER A 170 -22.31 -11.43 -12.65
C SER A 170 -21.75 -12.66 -11.95
N ILE A 171 -21.52 -12.55 -10.64
CA ILE A 171 -21.01 -13.63 -9.79
C ILE A 171 -21.84 -13.73 -8.50
N GLY A 172 -21.82 -14.89 -7.85
CA GLY A 172 -22.36 -15.03 -6.50
C GLY A 172 -21.46 -14.36 -5.45
N THR A 173 -22.00 -14.14 -4.25
CA THR A 173 -21.32 -13.41 -3.18
C THR A 173 -20.05 -14.12 -2.69
N ILE A 174 -19.04 -13.36 -2.28
CA ILE A 174 -17.82 -13.91 -1.67
C ILE A 174 -17.87 -13.80 -0.14
N ASN A 175 -17.45 -14.85 0.53
CA ASN A 175 -17.30 -14.99 1.97
C ASN A 175 -15.81 -14.95 2.38
N TYR A 176 -15.47 -13.87 3.04
CA TYR A 176 -14.13 -13.48 3.50
C TYR A 176 -13.50 -14.41 4.51
N TYR A 177 -14.32 -15.13 5.28
CA TYR A 177 -13.87 -15.97 6.39
C TYR A 177 -13.91 -17.47 6.06
N ALA A 178 -14.05 -17.82 4.77
CA ALA A 178 -14.08 -19.19 4.32
C ALA A 178 -12.74 -19.92 4.56
N GLY A 179 -12.82 -21.13 5.12
CA GLY A 179 -11.65 -21.94 5.52
C GLY A 179 -10.99 -22.71 4.38
N GLY A 180 -10.66 -22.05 3.26
CA GLY A 180 -9.96 -22.68 2.12
C GLY A 180 -10.80 -23.65 1.28
N ILE A 181 -12.09 -23.84 1.61
CA ILE A 181 -13.04 -24.62 0.81
C ILE A 181 -13.82 -23.68 -0.11
N TYR A 182 -13.82 -23.95 -1.41
CA TYR A 182 -14.39 -23.04 -2.41
C TYR A 182 -15.91 -22.80 -2.26
N ASP A 183 -16.69 -23.84 -1.97
CA ASP A 183 -18.14 -23.69 -1.72
C ASP A 183 -18.48 -22.86 -0.48
N GLN A 184 -17.50 -22.70 0.41
CA GLN A 184 -17.61 -21.79 1.54
C GLN A 184 -17.17 -20.38 1.16
N TYR A 185 -16.29 -20.24 0.15
CA TYR A 185 -15.71 -18.99 -0.34
C TYR A 185 -16.65 -18.22 -1.25
N GLN A 186 -17.15 -18.81 -2.33
CA GLN A 186 -18.05 -18.12 -3.24
C GLN A 186 -19.39 -18.83 -3.25
N SER A 187 -20.46 -18.09 -2.98
CA SER A 187 -21.81 -18.64 -3.09
C SER A 187 -22.19 -18.82 -4.56
N ARG A 188 -23.09 -19.74 -4.84
CA ARG A 188 -23.77 -19.79 -6.15
C ARG A 188 -24.61 -18.52 -6.35
N MET A 189 -24.65 -17.98 -7.57
CA MET A 189 -25.49 -16.85 -7.94
C MET A 189 -26.93 -17.32 -8.07
N LYS A 190 -27.78 -16.99 -7.10
CA LYS A 190 -29.17 -17.47 -7.02
C LYS A 190 -30.22 -16.44 -7.44
N ALA A 191 -29.82 -15.19 -7.62
CA ALA A 191 -30.71 -14.08 -7.96
C ALA A 191 -30.11 -13.21 -9.05
N PRO A 192 -30.90 -12.38 -9.74
CA PRO A 192 -30.38 -11.40 -10.69
C PRO A 192 -29.50 -10.33 -10.02
N THR A 193 -28.63 -9.70 -10.82
CA THR A 193 -27.92 -8.48 -10.41
C THR A 193 -28.88 -7.29 -10.28
N VAL A 194 -28.40 -6.20 -9.66
CA VAL A 194 -29.06 -4.89 -9.77
C VAL A 194 -29.19 -4.50 -11.26
N PRO A 195 -30.30 -3.88 -11.69
CA PRO A 195 -30.41 -3.35 -13.04
C PRO A 195 -29.41 -2.21 -13.29
N VAL A 196 -28.69 -2.30 -14.41
CA VAL A 196 -27.84 -1.24 -14.95
C VAL A 196 -28.64 -0.47 -16.00
N TYR A 197 -28.75 0.84 -15.84
CA TYR A 197 -29.55 1.71 -16.71
C TYR A 197 -28.72 2.29 -17.84
N ALA A 198 -27.47 2.64 -17.54
CA ALA A 198 -26.53 3.18 -18.52
C ALA A 198 -25.08 2.91 -18.10
N ALA A 199 -24.18 2.91 -19.08
CA ALA A 199 -22.74 2.89 -18.90
C ALA A 199 -22.08 4.05 -19.67
N TYR A 200 -21.00 4.60 -19.11
CA TYR A 200 -20.32 5.78 -19.65
C TYR A 200 -18.82 5.55 -19.64
N THR A 201 -18.12 6.06 -20.65
CA THR A 201 -16.68 6.31 -20.57
C THR A 201 -16.44 7.81 -20.60
N HIS A 202 -15.50 8.29 -19.80
CA HIS A 202 -15.22 9.72 -19.68
C HIS A 202 -13.80 9.99 -19.18
N THR A 203 -13.29 11.21 -19.41
CA THR A 203 -11.92 11.60 -19.02
C THR A 203 -11.82 12.29 -17.67
N GLY A 204 -12.94 12.76 -17.11
CA GLY A 204 -12.99 13.36 -15.77
C GLY A 204 -13.08 12.31 -14.67
N ALA A 205 -12.69 12.64 -13.44
CA ALA A 205 -12.94 11.74 -12.31
C ALA A 205 -14.44 11.69 -11.94
N GLN A 206 -15.17 12.80 -12.12
CA GLN A 206 -16.63 12.88 -11.94
C GLN A 206 -17.33 12.91 -13.29
N LEU A 207 -18.35 12.06 -13.46
CA LEU A 207 -19.26 12.08 -14.61
C LEU A 207 -20.16 13.33 -14.57
N ASP A 208 -20.33 14.01 -15.71
CA ASP A 208 -21.35 15.04 -15.87
C ASP A 208 -22.73 14.39 -16.05
N ILE A 209 -23.65 14.73 -15.15
CA ILE A 209 -25.02 14.18 -15.10
C ILE A 209 -26.09 15.26 -15.35
N SER A 210 -25.71 16.44 -15.85
CA SER A 210 -26.63 17.56 -16.05
C SER A 210 -27.80 17.24 -16.98
N GLY A 211 -27.59 16.34 -17.96
CA GLY A 211 -28.63 15.84 -18.87
C GLY A 211 -29.37 14.59 -18.38
N GLU A 212 -29.00 14.04 -17.22
CA GLU A 212 -29.54 12.77 -16.74
C GLU A 212 -30.76 12.96 -15.86
N ARG A 213 -31.77 12.09 -16.03
CA ARG A 213 -32.90 12.04 -15.09
C ARG A 213 -32.44 11.56 -13.72
N GLN A 214 -32.81 12.33 -12.68
CA GLN A 214 -32.43 12.09 -11.28
C GLN A 214 -33.62 11.74 -10.38
N GLY A 215 -33.31 11.20 -9.20
CA GLY A 215 -34.30 10.94 -8.14
C GLY A 215 -34.23 11.98 -7.01
N THR A 216 -34.70 11.61 -5.81
CA THR A 216 -34.68 12.46 -4.62
C THR A 216 -34.44 11.62 -3.36
N LEU A 217 -33.52 12.07 -2.51
CA LEU A 217 -32.98 11.32 -1.36
C LEU A 217 -33.24 11.98 0.00
N ILE A 218 -33.70 13.22 0.00
CA ILE A 218 -33.83 14.03 1.22
C ILE A 218 -35.29 14.44 1.36
N GLY A 219 -35.79 14.48 2.59
CA GLY A 219 -37.13 14.97 2.92
C GLY A 219 -38.15 13.91 3.35
N GLY A 220 -37.70 12.69 3.68
CA GLY A 220 -38.58 11.69 4.30
C GLY A 220 -39.03 12.09 5.72
N PRO A 221 -40.21 11.64 6.19
CA PRO A 221 -40.69 11.97 7.53
C PRO A 221 -39.80 11.36 8.61
N ALA A 222 -39.86 11.92 9.83
CA ALA A 222 -39.32 11.25 11.02
C ALA A 222 -40.03 9.91 11.25
N ARG A 223 -39.34 8.96 11.89
CA ARG A 223 -40.05 7.80 12.45
C ARG A 223 -40.95 8.28 13.60
N ALA A 224 -42.15 7.70 13.69
CA ALA A 224 -43.02 7.93 14.84
C ALA A 224 -42.24 7.66 16.14
N ALA A 225 -42.21 8.65 17.02
CA ALA A 225 -41.46 8.56 18.26
C ALA A 225 -42.04 7.43 19.13
N GLU A 226 -41.18 6.48 19.51
CA GLU A 226 -41.48 5.53 20.57
C GLU A 226 -41.24 6.24 21.91
N SER A 227 -42.17 6.09 22.85
CA SER A 227 -41.97 6.60 24.21
C SER A 227 -40.76 5.90 24.82
N GLY A 228 -39.80 6.69 25.31
CA GLY A 228 -38.61 6.12 25.94
C GLY A 228 -38.94 5.28 27.17
N THR A 229 -40.02 5.58 27.89
CA THR A 229 -40.51 4.73 28.99
C THR A 229 -40.95 3.36 28.47
N THR A 230 -41.71 3.32 27.37
CA THR A 230 -42.15 2.05 26.76
C THR A 230 -40.96 1.22 26.26
N ALA A 231 -39.98 1.85 25.63
CA ALA A 231 -38.75 1.18 25.19
C ALA A 231 -37.95 0.63 26.38
N VAL A 232 -37.85 1.39 27.48
CA VAL A 232 -37.18 0.94 28.72
C VAL A 232 -37.87 -0.23 29.38
N ASP A 233 -39.20 -0.20 29.47
CA ASP A 233 -39.97 -1.30 30.06
C ASP A 233 -39.82 -2.58 29.22
N LYS A 234 -39.92 -2.45 27.89
CA LYS A 234 -39.66 -3.55 26.97
C LYS A 234 -38.25 -4.12 27.15
N TRP A 235 -37.23 -3.26 27.25
CA TRP A 235 -35.85 -3.68 27.48
C TRP A 235 -35.70 -4.48 28.77
N LYS A 236 -36.29 -4.01 29.88
CA LYS A 236 -36.25 -4.73 31.17
C LYS A 236 -36.87 -6.12 31.04
N THR A 237 -38.02 -6.22 30.37
CA THR A 237 -38.68 -7.51 30.11
C THR A 237 -37.80 -8.45 29.29
N ASP A 238 -37.21 -7.96 28.20
CA ASP A 238 -36.37 -8.78 27.32
C ASP A 238 -35.07 -9.21 28.05
N ALA A 239 -34.46 -8.32 28.83
CA ALA A 239 -33.28 -8.61 29.64
C ALA A 239 -33.56 -9.67 30.72
N ASN A 240 -34.68 -9.56 31.44
CA ASN A 240 -35.11 -10.56 32.42
C ASN A 240 -35.43 -11.92 31.79
N SER A 241 -35.98 -11.91 30.57
CA SER A 241 -36.21 -13.14 29.80
C SER A 241 -34.89 -13.80 29.38
N LEU A 242 -33.88 -13.01 29.01
CA LEU A 242 -32.54 -13.51 28.74
C LEU A 242 -31.88 -14.10 30.00
N ILE A 243 -31.87 -13.36 31.12
CA ILE A 243 -31.27 -13.82 32.39
C ILE A 243 -31.90 -15.15 32.83
N THR A 244 -33.23 -15.24 32.80
CA THR A 244 -33.96 -16.47 33.16
C THR A 244 -33.53 -17.65 32.27
N ARG A 245 -33.37 -17.43 30.96
CA ARG A 245 -32.92 -18.47 30.02
C ARG A 245 -31.48 -18.90 30.29
N LEU A 246 -30.59 -17.95 30.58
CA LEU A 246 -29.19 -18.23 30.89
C LEU A 246 -29.07 -19.04 32.19
N LEU A 247 -29.84 -18.70 33.22
CA LEU A 247 -29.88 -19.48 34.48
C LEU A 247 -30.40 -20.91 34.29
N ALA A 248 -31.22 -21.15 33.26
CA ALA A 248 -31.71 -22.48 32.91
C ALA A 248 -30.78 -23.26 31.95
N SER A 249 -29.74 -22.62 31.41
CA SER A 249 -28.81 -23.25 30.46
C SER A 249 -27.77 -24.11 31.17
N SER A 250 -27.19 -25.09 30.46
CA SER A 250 -26.05 -25.85 30.98
C SER A 250 -24.86 -24.92 31.20
N VAL A 251 -24.11 -25.14 32.29
CA VAL A 251 -22.92 -24.34 32.62
C VAL A 251 -21.82 -24.43 31.55
N THR A 252 -21.81 -25.51 30.75
CA THR A 252 -20.89 -25.71 29.61
C THR A 252 -21.30 -24.98 28.34
N ASP A 253 -22.57 -24.57 28.25
CA ASP A 253 -23.12 -23.86 27.08
C ASP A 253 -23.06 -22.34 27.27
N LEU A 254 -22.80 -21.88 28.50
CA LEU A 254 -22.62 -20.48 28.82
C LEU A 254 -21.24 -19.98 28.35
N SER A 255 -21.25 -18.94 27.52
CA SER A 255 -20.05 -18.18 27.15
C SER A 255 -19.55 -17.31 28.31
N ASN A 256 -18.27 -16.90 28.26
CA ASN A 256 -17.66 -16.04 29.28
C ASN A 256 -18.45 -14.76 29.57
N ASP A 257 -18.89 -14.05 28.53
CA ASP A 257 -19.60 -12.80 28.74
C ASP A 257 -21.07 -13.03 29.17
N ASN A 258 -21.69 -14.19 28.88
CA ASN A 258 -22.98 -14.58 29.50
C ASN A 258 -22.83 -14.75 31.02
N VAL A 259 -21.73 -15.37 31.44
CA VAL A 259 -21.40 -15.52 32.88
C VAL A 259 -21.17 -14.15 33.53
N GLN A 260 -20.49 -13.23 32.82
CA GLN A 260 -20.33 -11.85 33.27
C GLN A 260 -21.67 -11.12 33.42
N LEU A 261 -22.58 -11.26 32.45
CA LEU A 261 -23.93 -10.67 32.51
C LEU A 261 -24.72 -11.19 33.72
N LEU A 262 -24.68 -12.50 33.97
CA LEU A 262 -25.31 -13.10 35.16
C LEU A 262 -24.76 -12.48 36.44
N ALA A 263 -23.43 -12.38 36.58
CA ALA A 263 -22.82 -11.77 37.75
C ALA A 263 -23.23 -10.30 37.95
N GLN A 264 -23.28 -9.51 36.87
CA GLN A 264 -23.74 -8.11 36.94
C GLN A 264 -25.20 -8.00 37.39
N SER A 265 -26.07 -8.93 36.99
CA SER A 265 -27.49 -8.91 37.36
C SER A 265 -27.74 -9.07 38.86
N TYR A 266 -26.80 -9.65 39.60
CA TYR A 266 -26.95 -9.92 41.03
C TYR A 266 -27.21 -8.67 41.86
N ASP A 267 -26.65 -7.52 41.47
CA ASP A 267 -26.80 -6.24 42.19
C ASP A 267 -27.81 -5.28 41.53
N VAL A 268 -28.52 -5.72 40.47
CA VAL A 268 -29.46 -4.87 39.72
C VAL A 268 -30.90 -5.15 40.16
N ALA A 269 -31.47 -4.27 40.99
CA ALA A 269 -32.74 -4.48 41.71
C ALA A 269 -33.97 -4.80 40.85
N TRP A 270 -34.04 -4.30 39.60
CA TRP A 270 -35.15 -4.58 38.70
C TRP A 270 -35.01 -5.92 37.96
N SER A 271 -33.84 -6.56 38.04
CA SER A 271 -33.54 -7.77 37.28
C SER A 271 -33.95 -9.04 38.02
N THR A 272 -34.27 -10.12 37.29
CA THR A 272 -34.56 -11.44 37.87
C THR A 272 -33.34 -12.13 38.49
N GLY A 273 -32.14 -11.60 38.22
CA GLY A 273 -30.90 -12.04 38.86
C GLY A 273 -30.66 -11.39 40.22
N TYR A 274 -31.41 -10.35 40.60
CA TYR A 274 -31.16 -9.57 41.81
C TYR A 274 -31.17 -10.46 43.06
N GLN A 275 -30.04 -10.53 43.74
CA GLN A 275 -29.82 -11.35 44.94
C GLN A 275 -30.21 -12.83 44.77
N ASN A 276 -30.31 -13.32 43.54
CA ASN A 276 -30.73 -14.69 43.26
C ASN A 276 -29.56 -15.66 43.49
N PRO A 277 -29.65 -16.62 44.44
CA PRO A 277 -28.54 -17.53 44.73
C PRO A 277 -28.18 -18.43 43.55
N ALA A 278 -29.10 -18.68 42.62
CA ALA A 278 -28.81 -19.45 41.40
C ALA A 278 -27.75 -18.77 40.51
N VAL A 279 -27.65 -17.43 40.56
CA VAL A 279 -26.59 -16.68 39.88
C VAL A 279 -25.22 -17.04 40.44
N LEU A 280 -25.08 -17.10 41.77
CA LEU A 280 -23.81 -17.46 42.43
C LEU A 280 -23.37 -18.88 42.03
N THR A 281 -24.31 -19.83 42.08
CA THR A 281 -24.10 -21.22 41.67
C THR A 281 -23.68 -21.32 40.20
N SER A 282 -24.43 -20.67 39.29
CA SER A 282 -24.17 -20.70 37.86
C SER A 282 -22.80 -20.10 37.51
N VAL A 283 -22.45 -18.94 38.09
CA VAL A 283 -21.14 -18.30 37.85
C VAL A 283 -19.99 -19.17 38.34
N ARG A 284 -20.10 -19.72 39.56
CA ARG A 284 -19.08 -20.61 40.13
C ARG A 284 -18.89 -21.86 39.27
N ASP A 285 -19.98 -22.55 38.94
CA ASP A 285 -19.93 -23.86 38.29
C ASP A 285 -19.51 -23.72 36.81
N SER A 286 -19.90 -22.64 36.13
CA SER A 286 -19.40 -22.32 34.78
C SER A 286 -17.91 -22.03 34.76
N PHE A 287 -17.40 -21.24 35.72
CA PHE A 287 -15.97 -20.98 35.76
C PHE A 287 -15.18 -22.25 36.11
N ASP A 288 -15.68 -23.08 37.03
CA ASP A 288 -15.10 -24.40 37.29
C ASP A 288 -15.04 -25.28 36.03
N ALA A 289 -16.10 -25.30 35.23
CA ALA A 289 -16.13 -26.06 33.98
C ALA A 289 -15.09 -25.55 32.96
N MET A 290 -14.94 -24.24 32.82
CA MET A 290 -13.94 -23.63 31.93
C MET A 290 -12.51 -23.94 32.39
N VAL A 291 -12.26 -23.89 33.70
CA VAL A 291 -10.94 -24.21 34.28
C VAL A 291 -10.60 -25.69 34.14
N LYS A 292 -11.58 -26.60 34.31
CA LYS A 292 -11.41 -28.04 34.01
C LYS A 292 -11.06 -28.29 32.55
N ALA A 293 -11.74 -27.60 31.63
CA ALA A 293 -11.45 -27.72 30.21
C ALA A 293 -10.05 -27.20 29.86
N TYR A 294 -9.62 -26.08 30.46
CA TYR A 294 -8.24 -25.61 30.34
C TYR A 294 -7.23 -26.62 30.90
N ALA A 295 -7.46 -27.16 32.10
CA ALA A 295 -6.57 -28.11 32.74
C ALA A 295 -6.36 -29.39 31.90
N GLY A 296 -7.38 -29.82 31.15
CA GLY A 296 -7.29 -30.97 30.26
C GLY A 296 -6.45 -30.72 28.99
N SER A 297 -6.35 -29.47 28.53
CA SER A 297 -5.71 -29.12 27.25
C SER A 297 -4.94 -27.78 27.31
N PRO A 298 -4.01 -27.56 28.26
CA PRO A 298 -3.49 -26.23 28.58
C PRO A 298 -2.73 -25.55 27.45
N THR A 299 -2.15 -26.31 26.51
CA THR A 299 -1.36 -25.78 25.39
C THR A 299 -2.21 -25.35 24.20
N THR A 300 -3.38 -25.96 23.99
CA THR A 300 -4.24 -25.74 22.82
C THR A 300 -5.60 -25.15 23.17
N TYR A 301 -5.93 -25.03 24.46
CA TYR A 301 -7.24 -24.57 24.92
C TYR A 301 -7.61 -23.24 24.26
N PHE A 302 -6.72 -22.26 24.25
CA PHE A 302 -7.03 -20.94 23.69
C PHE A 302 -7.07 -20.90 22.15
N ASP A 303 -6.46 -21.86 21.46
CA ASP A 303 -6.37 -21.88 19.99
C ASP A 303 -7.71 -22.25 19.31
N GLY A 304 -8.58 -22.98 20.00
CA GLY A 304 -9.79 -23.59 19.41
C GLY A 304 -11.05 -22.72 19.38
N PHE A 305 -11.08 -21.53 19.98
CA PHE A 305 -12.33 -20.83 20.31
C PHE A 305 -12.83 -19.79 19.28
N GLY A 306 -12.49 -19.92 18.00
CA GLY A 306 -12.96 -18.99 16.95
C GLY A 306 -12.63 -17.52 17.27
N THR A 307 -13.60 -16.61 17.16
CA THR A 307 -13.41 -15.18 17.52
C THR A 307 -13.10 -14.95 19.01
N ASN A 308 -13.34 -15.94 19.86
CA ASN A 308 -12.99 -15.89 21.27
C ASN A 308 -11.58 -16.39 21.59
N GLY A 309 -10.92 -17.03 20.61
CA GLY A 309 -9.51 -17.45 20.70
C GLY A 309 -8.50 -16.32 20.44
N TRP A 310 -8.95 -15.10 20.18
CA TRP A 310 -8.09 -13.94 19.88
C TRP A 310 -7.14 -13.54 21.01
N GLY A 311 -7.46 -13.88 22.25
CA GLY A 311 -6.64 -13.56 23.43
C GLY A 311 -7.45 -13.06 24.62
N GLY A 312 -6.94 -13.32 25.84
CA GLY A 312 -7.61 -12.92 27.08
C GLY A 312 -8.97 -13.59 27.33
N TYR A 313 -9.24 -14.74 26.68
CA TYR A 313 -10.54 -15.42 26.65
C TYR A 313 -11.29 -15.47 27.99
N LEU A 314 -10.61 -15.78 29.10
CA LEU A 314 -11.21 -15.91 30.42
C LEU A 314 -11.42 -14.57 31.16
N GLY A 315 -11.09 -13.44 30.55
CA GLY A 315 -11.24 -12.11 31.15
C GLY A 315 -12.66 -11.80 31.64
N PRO A 316 -13.71 -11.99 30.82
CA PRO A 316 -15.09 -11.70 31.24
C PRO A 316 -15.59 -12.58 32.39
N VAL A 317 -15.27 -13.88 32.39
CA VAL A 317 -15.61 -14.78 33.52
C VAL A 317 -14.79 -14.45 34.77
N GLY A 318 -13.55 -14.00 34.60
CA GLY A 318 -12.75 -13.44 35.68
C GLY A 318 -13.40 -12.20 36.31
N GLU A 319 -13.91 -11.27 35.50
CA GLU A 319 -14.64 -10.11 36.02
C GLU A 319 -15.93 -10.52 36.74
N ALA A 320 -16.62 -11.57 36.27
CA ALA A 320 -17.77 -12.15 36.95
C ALA A 320 -17.40 -12.63 38.37
N ALA A 321 -16.31 -13.39 38.48
CA ALA A 321 -15.77 -13.84 39.76
C ALA A 321 -15.35 -12.67 40.66
N ARG A 322 -14.76 -11.61 40.08
CA ARG A 322 -14.35 -10.40 40.79
C ARG A 322 -15.55 -9.66 41.40
N LEU A 323 -16.61 -9.47 40.62
CA LEU A 323 -17.84 -8.80 41.06
C LEU A 323 -18.49 -9.53 42.24
N LEU A 324 -18.46 -10.87 42.22
CA LEU A 324 -19.08 -11.72 43.24
C LEU A 324 -18.11 -12.23 44.31
N ALA A 325 -16.84 -11.80 44.30
CA ALA A 325 -15.79 -12.40 45.13
C ALA A 325 -16.13 -12.42 46.63
N VAL A 326 -16.77 -11.35 47.13
CA VAL A 326 -17.22 -11.27 48.53
C VAL A 326 -18.33 -12.27 48.83
N ARG A 327 -19.25 -12.51 47.88
CA ARG A 327 -20.36 -13.46 48.04
C ARG A 327 -19.91 -14.91 47.88
N LEU A 328 -18.87 -15.14 47.07
CA LEU A 328 -18.27 -16.46 46.82
C LEU A 328 -17.14 -16.80 47.81
N ALA A 329 -16.86 -15.95 48.80
CA ALA A 329 -15.68 -16.09 49.66
C ALA A 329 -15.54 -17.48 50.31
N ALA A 330 -16.65 -18.07 50.78
CA ALA A 330 -16.65 -19.41 51.38
C ALA A 330 -16.36 -20.53 50.37
N ASP A 331 -16.71 -20.34 49.10
CA ASP A 331 -16.50 -21.32 48.03
C ASP A 331 -15.11 -21.20 47.41
N LEU A 332 -14.49 -20.02 47.42
CA LEU A 332 -13.20 -19.78 46.75
C LEU A 332 -12.06 -20.61 47.35
N ASP A 333 -12.09 -20.91 48.65
CA ASP A 333 -11.02 -21.65 49.33
C ASP A 333 -11.28 -23.17 49.42
N ALA A 334 -12.40 -23.64 48.84
CA ALA A 334 -12.71 -25.07 48.78
C ALA A 334 -11.71 -25.82 47.87
N GLN A 335 -11.33 -27.03 48.30
CA GLN A 335 -10.51 -27.95 47.51
C GLN A 335 -11.35 -28.60 46.41
N VAL A 336 -10.88 -28.52 45.18
CA VAL A 336 -11.56 -29.09 44.00
C VAL A 336 -10.53 -29.81 43.14
N ASP A 337 -10.88 -30.99 42.65
CA ASP A 337 -10.09 -31.70 41.65
C ASP A 337 -10.45 -31.20 40.24
N TYR A 338 -9.50 -30.52 39.60
CA TYR A 338 -9.60 -30.08 38.21
C TYR A 338 -8.93 -31.05 37.24
N GLY A 339 -8.18 -32.05 37.74
CA GLY A 339 -7.37 -32.96 36.93
C GLY A 339 -6.30 -32.25 36.10
N GLY A 340 -5.71 -33.00 35.16
CA GLY A 340 -4.80 -32.46 34.13
C GLY A 340 -3.64 -31.63 34.70
N SER A 341 -3.40 -30.46 34.13
CA SER A 341 -2.29 -29.58 34.51
C SER A 341 -2.50 -28.79 35.80
N ILE A 342 -3.69 -28.83 36.40
CA ILE A 342 -4.02 -28.11 37.66
C ILE A 342 -4.05 -29.07 38.85
N GLY A 343 -4.64 -30.25 38.70
CA GLY A 343 -4.80 -31.23 39.78
C GLY A 343 -5.77 -30.77 40.87
N VAL A 344 -5.52 -31.20 42.11
CA VAL A 344 -6.30 -30.84 43.31
C VAL A 344 -5.72 -29.59 43.95
N THR A 345 -6.49 -28.52 44.05
CA THR A 345 -6.09 -27.28 44.71
C THR A 345 -7.31 -26.46 45.15
N THR A 346 -7.11 -25.29 45.75
CA THR A 346 -8.22 -24.37 46.03
C THR A 346 -8.80 -23.84 44.73
N ARG A 347 -10.12 -23.63 44.70
CA ARG A 347 -10.80 -22.98 43.56
C ARG A 347 -10.15 -21.65 43.20
N ARG A 348 -9.80 -20.84 44.19
CA ARG A 348 -9.08 -19.56 44.04
C ARG A 348 -7.79 -19.71 43.24
N SER A 349 -6.92 -20.65 43.63
CA SER A 349 -5.65 -20.88 42.95
C SER A 349 -5.83 -21.47 41.55
N ALA A 350 -6.80 -22.38 41.36
CA ALA A 350 -7.10 -22.94 40.05
C ALA A 350 -7.61 -21.88 39.06
N TRP A 351 -8.54 -21.03 39.51
CA TRP A 351 -9.08 -19.92 38.73
C TRP A 351 -7.98 -18.90 38.41
N ALA A 352 -7.15 -18.54 39.38
CA ALA A 352 -6.02 -17.64 39.17
C ALA A 352 -5.01 -18.19 38.16
N ALA A 353 -4.66 -19.48 38.22
CA ALA A 353 -3.75 -20.11 37.27
C ALA A 353 -4.29 -20.06 35.83
N ALA A 354 -5.57 -20.39 35.62
CA ALA A 354 -6.19 -20.34 34.30
C ALA A 354 -6.32 -18.90 33.77
N LEU A 355 -6.70 -17.94 34.63
CA LEU A 355 -6.75 -16.51 34.27
C LEU A 355 -5.39 -15.97 33.88
N ARG A 356 -4.34 -16.34 34.63
CA ARG A 356 -2.97 -15.95 34.33
C ARG A 356 -2.55 -16.47 32.96
N ALA A 357 -2.82 -17.75 32.67
CA ALA A 357 -2.55 -18.34 31.36
C ALA A 357 -3.31 -17.60 30.23
N SER A 358 -4.56 -17.20 30.48
CA SER A 358 -5.35 -16.45 29.50
C SER A 358 -4.82 -15.04 29.23
N VAL A 359 -4.38 -14.33 30.28
CA VAL A 359 -3.70 -13.03 30.18
C VAL A 359 -2.38 -13.17 29.43
N ASP A 360 -1.57 -14.18 29.77
CA ASP A 360 -0.30 -14.46 29.12
C ASP A 360 -0.47 -14.83 27.64
N TYR A 361 -1.50 -15.61 27.31
CA TYR A 361 -1.82 -15.93 25.91
C TYR A 361 -2.17 -14.65 25.14
N GLY A 362 -3.02 -13.78 25.70
CA GLY A 362 -3.43 -12.54 25.05
C GLY A 362 -2.29 -11.56 24.79
N ARG A 363 -1.31 -11.44 25.70
CA ARG A 363 -0.17 -10.52 25.51
C ARG A 363 0.82 -10.98 24.45
N VAL A 364 0.95 -12.29 24.19
CA VAL A 364 1.89 -12.85 23.18
C VAL A 364 1.23 -13.16 21.84
N HIS A 365 -0.11 -13.07 21.74
CA HIS A 365 -0.90 -13.25 20.51
C HIS A 365 -1.74 -12.01 20.18
N ARG A 366 -1.14 -10.82 20.30
CA ARG A 366 -1.83 -9.56 20.04
C ARG A 366 -2.08 -9.37 18.54
N LEU A 367 -3.32 -9.02 18.23
CA LEU A 367 -3.80 -8.83 16.87
C LEU A 367 -3.47 -7.43 16.34
N THR A 368 -3.33 -7.31 15.03
CA THR A 368 -3.07 -6.02 14.35
C THR A 368 -4.34 -5.39 13.80
N VAL A 369 -5.49 -6.05 13.93
CA VAL A 369 -6.80 -5.54 13.50
C VAL A 369 -7.37 -4.69 14.63
N SER A 370 -7.71 -3.43 14.37
CA SER A 370 -7.92 -2.38 15.38
C SER A 370 -8.99 -2.74 16.42
N ASN A 371 -10.21 -3.07 15.97
CA ASN A 371 -11.29 -3.48 16.86
C ASN A 371 -10.95 -4.77 17.62
N GLN A 372 -10.36 -5.78 16.96
CA GLN A 372 -10.05 -7.07 17.60
C GLN A 372 -8.95 -6.89 18.68
N ALA A 373 -7.94 -6.07 18.39
CA ALA A 373 -6.91 -5.69 19.35
C ALA A 373 -7.51 -4.97 20.56
N MET A 374 -8.50 -4.10 20.35
CA MET A 374 -9.24 -3.43 21.41
C MET A 374 -10.01 -4.44 22.30
N TRP A 375 -10.69 -5.42 21.70
CA TRP A 375 -11.35 -6.49 22.45
C TRP A 375 -10.37 -7.30 23.31
N VAL A 376 -9.24 -7.72 22.73
CA VAL A 376 -8.21 -8.49 23.44
C VAL A 376 -7.62 -7.66 24.59
N ALA A 377 -7.32 -6.38 24.36
CA ALA A 377 -6.79 -5.49 25.41
C ALA A 377 -7.76 -5.34 26.59
N TRP A 378 -9.06 -5.17 26.31
CA TRP A 378 -10.08 -5.10 27.36
C TRP A 378 -10.17 -6.41 28.16
N ARG A 379 -10.14 -7.55 27.47
CA ARG A 379 -10.21 -8.87 28.08
C ARG A 379 -8.97 -9.19 28.93
N ILE A 380 -7.77 -8.81 28.49
CA ILE A 380 -6.54 -8.86 29.29
C ILE A 380 -6.71 -8.06 30.58
N TYR A 381 -7.23 -6.83 30.47
CA TYR A 381 -7.42 -5.96 31.62
C TYR A 381 -8.45 -6.51 32.62
N LEU A 382 -9.58 -7.03 32.15
CA LEU A 382 -10.57 -7.71 32.99
C LEU A 382 -10.00 -8.92 33.72
N GLY A 383 -9.27 -9.79 33.00
CA GLY A 383 -8.60 -10.94 33.59
C GLY A 383 -7.58 -10.52 34.67
N ASN A 384 -6.84 -9.45 34.43
CA ASN A 384 -5.89 -8.92 35.40
C ASN A 384 -6.57 -8.36 36.66
N ARG A 385 -7.70 -7.66 36.52
CA ARG A 385 -8.48 -7.17 37.67
C ARG A 385 -9.02 -8.31 38.53
N ALA A 386 -9.40 -9.41 37.91
CA ALA A 386 -9.78 -10.63 38.62
C ALA A 386 -8.59 -11.22 39.39
N LEU A 387 -7.42 -11.31 38.77
CA LEU A 387 -6.18 -11.75 39.44
C LEU A 387 -5.84 -10.87 40.65
N LEU A 388 -5.96 -9.54 40.55
CA LEU A 388 -5.75 -8.63 41.68
C LEU A 388 -6.69 -8.89 42.87
N THR A 389 -7.83 -9.55 42.65
CA THR A 389 -8.79 -9.89 43.70
C THR A 389 -8.59 -11.32 44.22
N LEU A 390 -8.26 -12.26 43.33
CA LEU A 390 -8.12 -13.67 43.66
C LEU A 390 -6.73 -14.01 44.20
N GLU A 391 -5.68 -13.56 43.50
CA GLU A 391 -4.28 -13.89 43.78
C GLU A 391 -3.34 -12.75 43.30
N PRO A 392 -3.19 -11.66 44.09
CA PRO A 392 -2.51 -10.45 43.65
C PRO A 392 -1.06 -10.65 43.17
N GLY A 393 -0.34 -11.62 43.75
CA GLY A 393 1.05 -11.92 43.37
C GLY A 393 1.21 -12.48 41.95
N SER A 394 0.12 -12.99 41.37
CA SER A 394 0.09 -13.52 40.00
C SER A 394 -0.38 -12.48 38.97
N ALA A 395 -0.87 -11.32 39.42
CA ALA A 395 -1.35 -10.24 38.55
C ALA A 395 -0.19 -9.41 37.94
N LEU A 396 -0.45 -8.81 36.78
CA LEU A 396 0.34 -7.71 36.24
C LEU A 396 0.14 -6.45 37.09
N LYS A 397 1.16 -5.58 37.12
CA LYS A 397 1.02 -4.22 37.62
C LYS A 397 -0.09 -3.49 36.87
N GLU A 398 -0.88 -2.69 37.58
CA GLU A 398 -1.99 -1.93 36.99
C GLU A 398 -1.53 -1.05 35.81
N SER A 399 -0.33 -0.45 35.90
CA SER A 399 0.26 0.33 34.82
C SER A 399 0.52 -0.51 33.56
N GLU A 400 0.92 -1.77 33.71
CA GLU A 400 1.17 -2.69 32.59
C GLU A 400 -0.16 -3.23 32.03
N ALA A 401 -1.15 -3.52 32.88
CA ALA A 401 -2.48 -3.90 32.42
C ALA A 401 -3.15 -2.76 31.61
N LYS A 402 -3.04 -1.51 32.08
CA LYS A 402 -3.54 -0.31 31.38
C LYS A 402 -2.76 0.00 30.10
N ARG A 403 -1.47 -0.37 30.03
CA ARG A 403 -0.64 -0.20 28.83
C ARG A 403 -1.32 -0.79 27.59
N TYR A 404 -1.85 -2.01 27.71
CA TYR A 404 -2.54 -2.66 26.58
C TYR A 404 -3.76 -1.87 26.09
N LEU A 405 -4.53 -1.26 27.01
CA LEU A 405 -5.66 -0.39 26.65
C LEU A 405 -5.17 0.87 25.93
N HIS A 406 -4.09 1.49 26.41
CA HIS A 406 -3.52 2.70 25.81
C HIS A 406 -2.95 2.44 24.41
N GLU A 407 -2.26 1.31 24.22
CA GLU A 407 -1.75 0.91 22.90
C GLU A 407 -2.90 0.60 21.92
N ALA A 408 -3.94 -0.11 22.37
CA ALA A 408 -5.09 -0.43 21.52
C ALA A 408 -5.94 0.81 21.18
N ALA A 409 -6.11 1.74 22.13
CA ALA A 409 -6.82 3.01 21.92
C ALA A 409 -6.01 4.04 21.11
N GLY A 410 -4.74 3.76 20.79
CA GLY A 410 -3.85 4.69 20.08
C GLY A 410 -3.43 5.91 20.90
N ILE A 411 -3.33 5.77 22.22
CA ILE A 411 -2.71 6.74 23.14
C ILE A 411 -1.19 6.55 23.17
N SER A 412 -0.75 5.30 23.10
CA SER A 412 0.66 4.90 23.05
C SER A 412 0.95 4.11 21.78
N PRO A 413 2.21 4.07 21.30
CA PRO A 413 2.56 3.28 20.12
C PRO A 413 2.26 1.79 20.29
N TRP A 414 1.84 1.15 19.22
CA TRP A 414 1.58 -0.28 19.19
C TRP A 414 2.89 -1.08 19.15
N LEU A 415 3.16 -1.85 20.21
CA LEU A 415 4.40 -2.62 20.32
C LEU A 415 4.29 -4.05 19.78
N GLY A 416 3.09 -4.50 19.38
CA GLY A 416 2.88 -5.88 18.96
C GLY A 416 2.93 -6.88 20.12
N ASN A 417 3.30 -8.12 19.82
CA ASN A 417 3.32 -9.23 20.77
C ASN A 417 4.43 -9.06 21.80
N ASP A 418 4.11 -9.25 23.08
CA ASP A 418 5.13 -9.40 24.12
C ASP A 418 5.92 -10.71 23.93
N LYS A 419 7.15 -10.75 24.45
CA LYS A 419 7.99 -11.96 24.45
C LYS A 419 7.53 -12.94 25.54
N ALA A 420 7.73 -14.25 25.32
CA ALA A 420 7.44 -15.27 26.33
C ALA A 420 8.23 -15.03 27.62
N GLY A 421 7.65 -15.41 28.77
CA GLY A 421 8.20 -15.13 30.10
C GLY A 421 7.79 -13.77 30.69
N GLY A 422 8.30 -13.44 31.88
CA GLY A 422 7.99 -12.22 32.63
C GLY A 422 7.20 -12.46 33.92
N GLY A 423 7.13 -11.44 34.78
CA GLY A 423 6.41 -11.47 36.07
C GLY A 423 5.18 -10.54 36.04
N ASP A 424 5.05 -9.71 37.06
CA ASP A 424 4.07 -8.60 37.11
C ASP A 424 4.33 -7.51 36.04
N THR A 425 5.54 -7.53 35.46
CA THR A 425 6.04 -6.63 34.43
C THR A 425 6.42 -7.45 33.19
N PRO A 426 5.65 -7.39 32.10
CA PRO A 426 5.89 -8.18 30.89
C PRO A 426 7.18 -7.81 30.15
N VAL A 427 7.79 -8.79 29.48
CA VAL A 427 8.92 -8.55 28.57
C VAL A 427 8.38 -8.07 27.22
N ARG A 428 8.71 -6.84 26.83
CA ARG A 428 8.18 -6.20 25.63
C ARG A 428 8.71 -6.84 24.34
N GLY A 429 7.85 -6.86 23.32
CA GLY A 429 8.20 -7.23 21.95
C GLY A 429 8.90 -6.14 21.17
N ASP A 430 9.18 -6.47 19.90
CA ASP A 430 9.70 -5.53 18.92
C ASP A 430 8.54 -4.95 18.09
N PRO A 431 8.46 -3.62 17.90
CA PRO A 431 7.31 -2.98 17.25
C PRO A 431 7.25 -3.34 15.76
N PRO A 432 6.22 -4.06 15.29
CA PRO A 432 6.20 -4.64 13.94
C PRO A 432 6.09 -3.59 12.81
N TYR A 433 5.59 -2.40 13.13
CA TYR A 433 5.39 -1.29 12.18
C TYR A 433 6.21 -0.05 12.53
N GLY A 434 7.27 -0.25 13.32
CA GLY A 434 8.12 0.82 13.84
C GLY A 434 7.58 1.49 15.11
N PRO A 435 8.43 2.28 15.78
CA PRO A 435 8.17 2.76 17.14
C PRO A 435 7.10 3.85 17.25
N ASN A 436 6.64 4.43 16.12
CA ASN A 436 5.63 5.50 16.11
C ASN A 436 4.34 5.10 15.37
N TRP A 437 4.03 3.81 15.28
CA TRP A 437 2.75 3.35 14.71
C TRP A 437 1.68 3.22 15.79
N PHE A 438 0.45 3.67 15.51
CA PHE A 438 -0.68 3.69 16.45
C PHE A 438 -1.92 3.04 15.82
N MET A 439 -2.71 2.33 16.63
CA MET A 439 -3.99 1.72 16.24
C MET A 439 -5.10 2.72 15.93
N THR A 440 -4.97 3.94 16.47
CA THR A 440 -5.84 5.07 16.17
C THR A 440 -4.96 6.23 15.72
N THR A 441 -5.40 6.96 14.72
CA THR A 441 -4.68 8.11 14.17
C THR A 441 -4.61 9.24 15.17
N SER A 442 -3.70 10.17 14.91
CA SER A 442 -3.64 11.42 15.67
C SER A 442 -4.95 12.22 15.56
N ASP A 443 -5.67 12.08 14.44
CA ASP A 443 -6.96 12.72 14.13
C ASP A 443 -8.19 11.95 14.65
N GLY A 444 -8.01 10.77 15.24
CA GLY A 444 -9.06 10.07 15.99
C GLY A 444 -9.84 9.00 15.21
N THR A 445 -9.43 8.61 14.01
CA THR A 445 -10.02 7.42 13.38
C THR A 445 -9.18 6.19 13.64
N THR A 446 -9.80 5.01 13.67
CA THR A 446 -9.06 3.75 13.75
C THR A 446 -8.25 3.53 12.48
N LYS A 447 -7.05 2.98 12.62
CA LYS A 447 -6.08 2.80 11.54
C LYS A 447 -5.71 1.33 11.39
N GLU A 448 -5.85 0.83 10.17
CA GLU A 448 -5.30 -0.45 9.72
C GLU A 448 -4.49 -0.18 8.45
N ASP A 449 -4.80 -0.84 7.33
CA ASP A 449 -4.19 -0.58 6.02
C ASP A 449 -4.66 0.76 5.43
N CYS A 450 -5.85 1.20 5.82
CA CYS A 450 -6.43 2.50 5.51
C CYS A 450 -7.40 2.93 6.64
N LEU A 451 -8.28 3.89 6.37
CA LEU A 451 -9.47 4.16 7.17
C LEU A 451 -10.33 2.89 7.35
N VAL A 452 -10.50 2.46 8.61
CA VAL A 452 -11.45 1.39 8.92
C VAL A 452 -12.87 1.95 8.82
N GLY A 453 -13.74 1.23 8.09
CA GLY A 453 -15.16 1.56 7.89
C GLY A 453 -15.95 1.73 9.19
N GLY A 454 -17.18 2.25 9.09
CA GLY A 454 -18.05 2.57 10.21
C GLY A 454 -18.58 1.36 11.00
N ASP A 455 -18.60 0.14 10.46
CA ASP A 455 -19.00 -1.02 11.27
C ASP A 455 -17.95 -1.34 12.38
N TYR A 456 -16.71 -1.59 11.97
CA TYR A 456 -15.62 -1.95 12.88
C TYR A 456 -14.86 -0.76 13.43
N GLY A 457 -14.88 0.38 12.75
CA GLY A 457 -14.10 1.54 13.11
C GLY A 457 -14.76 2.45 14.16
N GLU A 458 -16.03 2.25 14.46
CA GLU A 458 -16.78 2.95 15.50
C GLU A 458 -16.51 2.33 16.88
N GLN A 459 -15.34 2.66 17.46
CA GLN A 459 -14.87 2.14 18.77
C GLN A 459 -14.83 3.19 19.88
N GLY A 460 -15.27 4.43 19.60
CA GLY A 460 -15.16 5.54 20.54
C GLY A 460 -16.01 5.36 21.81
N SER A 461 -17.22 4.81 21.67
CA SER A 461 -18.15 4.57 22.78
C SER A 461 -17.64 3.45 23.70
N GLU A 462 -16.98 2.44 23.13
CA GLU A 462 -16.34 1.34 23.84
C GLU A 462 -15.11 1.82 24.63
N ILE A 463 -14.29 2.69 24.06
CA ILE A 463 -13.16 3.29 24.79
C ILE A 463 -13.65 4.21 25.91
N MET A 464 -14.80 4.89 25.74
CA MET A 464 -15.42 5.66 26.82
C MET A 464 -15.84 4.75 27.99
N GLN A 465 -16.39 3.58 27.70
CA GLN A 465 -16.73 2.58 28.71
C GLN A 465 -15.49 2.13 29.48
N TRP A 466 -14.36 1.91 28.81
CA TRP A 466 -13.09 1.63 29.48
C TRP A 466 -12.65 2.80 30.36
N ALA A 467 -12.73 4.03 29.86
CA ALA A 467 -12.34 5.23 30.59
C ALA A 467 -13.14 5.39 31.89
N VAL A 468 -14.44 5.15 31.85
CA VAL A 468 -15.32 5.18 33.03
C VAL A 468 -14.97 4.04 33.99
N SER A 469 -14.77 2.83 33.48
CA SER A 469 -14.49 1.64 34.30
C SER A 469 -13.13 1.67 34.98
N THR A 470 -12.15 2.34 34.36
CA THR A 470 -10.75 2.43 34.84
C THR A 470 -10.40 3.76 35.50
N ASN A 471 -11.35 4.70 35.49
CA ASN A 471 -11.17 6.10 35.87
C ASN A 471 -9.93 6.73 35.20
N ASP A 472 -9.80 6.55 33.89
CA ASP A 472 -8.63 6.97 33.12
C ASP A 472 -8.96 8.18 32.23
N ALA A 473 -8.31 9.32 32.53
CA ALA A 473 -8.54 10.57 31.81
C ALA A 473 -8.00 10.55 30.37
N ALA A 474 -6.93 9.80 30.08
CA ALA A 474 -6.37 9.71 28.75
C ALA A 474 -7.28 8.90 27.82
N LEU A 475 -7.82 7.77 28.30
CA LEU A 475 -8.85 7.01 27.59
C LEU A 475 -10.09 7.85 27.31
N LYS A 476 -10.53 8.65 28.29
CA LYS A 476 -11.69 9.55 28.12
C LYS A 476 -11.46 10.59 27.02
N ALA A 477 -10.31 11.25 27.04
CA ALA A 477 -9.95 12.25 26.04
C ALA A 477 -9.85 11.63 24.63
N GLN A 478 -9.25 10.44 24.54
CA GLN A 478 -9.14 9.71 23.29
C GLN A 478 -10.52 9.28 22.75
N ALA A 479 -11.41 8.76 23.59
CA ALA A 479 -12.78 8.41 23.20
C ALA A 479 -13.54 9.60 22.62
N ILE A 480 -13.49 10.76 23.29
CA ILE A 480 -14.13 12.00 22.80
C ILE A 480 -13.56 12.41 21.43
N LYS A 481 -12.23 12.35 21.27
CA LYS A 481 -11.56 12.64 20.00
C LYS A 481 -12.07 11.72 18.88
N MET A 482 -12.17 10.43 19.16
CA MET A 482 -12.63 9.44 18.18
C MET A 482 -14.08 9.63 17.78
N LEU A 483 -14.97 9.90 18.74
CA LEU A 483 -16.39 10.16 18.49
C LEU A 483 -16.62 11.42 17.65
N ARG A 484 -15.80 12.46 17.84
CA ARG A 484 -15.84 13.68 17.02
C ARG A 484 -15.34 13.46 15.60
N ALA A 485 -14.23 12.73 15.44
CA ALA A 485 -13.70 12.39 14.12
C ALA A 485 -14.75 11.63 13.28
N ARG A 486 -15.42 10.65 13.90
CA ARG A 486 -16.48 9.87 13.25
C ARG A 486 -17.73 10.69 12.91
N ALA A 487 -17.96 11.85 13.54
CA ALA A 487 -19.10 12.72 13.24
C ALA A 487 -19.11 13.30 11.83
N ALA A 488 -17.93 13.52 11.26
CA ALA A 488 -17.80 13.94 9.88
C ALA A 488 -18.06 12.80 8.88
N LEU A 489 -18.05 11.54 9.32
CA LEU A 489 -18.14 10.33 8.48
C LEU A 489 -19.57 9.74 8.46
N ARG A 490 -20.57 10.62 8.44
CA ARG A 490 -22.00 10.29 8.47
C ARG A 490 -22.72 11.06 7.38
N TYR A 491 -23.63 10.44 6.65
CA TYR A 491 -24.39 11.10 5.59
C TYR A 491 -25.90 11.03 5.83
N PRO A 492 -26.66 12.10 5.53
CA PRO A 492 -28.11 12.07 5.54
C PRO A 492 -28.65 11.08 4.49
N ALA A 493 -29.62 10.26 4.89
CA ALA A 493 -30.23 9.25 4.03
C ALA A 493 -31.68 8.97 4.44
N LEU A 494 -32.31 8.03 3.73
CA LEU A 494 -33.58 7.43 4.11
C LEU A 494 -33.38 5.99 4.55
N ASP A 495 -34.09 5.57 5.59
CA ASP A 495 -34.18 4.15 5.95
C ASP A 495 -35.03 3.35 4.94
N GLU A 496 -35.12 2.04 5.14
CA GLU A 496 -35.88 1.12 4.27
C GLU A 496 -37.37 1.47 4.11
N LYS A 497 -37.93 2.32 4.99
CA LYS A 497 -39.33 2.78 4.93
C LYS A 497 -39.45 4.23 4.47
N GLY A 498 -38.38 4.81 3.93
CA GLY A 498 -38.36 6.18 3.43
C GLY A 498 -38.31 7.25 4.52
N ARG A 499 -37.87 6.93 5.74
CA ARG A 499 -37.81 7.88 6.86
C ARG A 499 -36.40 8.45 7.05
N LYS A 500 -36.29 9.70 7.50
CA LYS A 500 -34.98 10.35 7.68
C LYS A 500 -34.06 9.58 8.63
N THR A 501 -32.78 9.52 8.27
CA THR A 501 -31.73 8.91 9.09
C THR A 501 -30.34 9.42 8.71
N PHE A 502 -29.33 9.04 9.50
CA PHE A 502 -27.92 9.14 9.15
C PHE A 502 -27.30 7.75 9.04
N ILE A 503 -26.39 7.56 8.08
CA ILE A 503 -25.68 6.30 7.84
C ILE A 503 -24.18 6.58 7.86
N VAL A 504 -23.39 5.63 8.36
CA VAL A 504 -21.92 5.70 8.29
C VAL A 504 -21.44 5.71 6.84
N THR A 505 -20.34 6.41 6.54
CA THR A 505 -19.72 6.41 5.21
C THR A 505 -18.87 5.15 4.98
N GLU A 506 -19.51 3.97 4.96
CA GLU A 506 -18.86 2.69 4.65
C GLU A 506 -18.17 2.65 3.28
N PRO A 507 -18.66 3.33 2.21
CA PRO A 507 -18.04 3.24 0.88
C PRO A 507 -16.55 3.56 0.87
N ILE A 508 -16.09 4.48 1.72
CA ILE A 508 -14.68 4.90 1.76
C ILE A 508 -13.81 4.09 2.74
N GLY A 509 -14.36 3.07 3.42
CA GLY A 509 -13.62 2.20 4.35
C GLY A 509 -13.01 0.98 3.66
N CYS A 510 -11.82 0.53 4.09
CA CYS A 510 -11.19 -0.71 3.60
C CYS A 510 -11.53 -1.94 4.44
N ARG A 511 -12.75 -2.00 4.98
CA ARG A 511 -13.18 -3.19 5.70
C ARG A 511 -14.66 -3.43 5.44
N ASN A 512 -14.99 -4.70 5.20
CA ASN A 512 -16.30 -5.27 4.87
C ASN A 512 -16.66 -5.34 3.37
N PRO A 513 -17.38 -6.42 2.95
CA PRO A 513 -18.10 -6.51 1.66
C PRO A 513 -19.20 -5.50 1.49
N TYR A 514 -19.78 -5.08 2.61
CA TYR A 514 -21.02 -4.32 2.63
C TYR A 514 -20.65 -2.87 2.48
N GLU A 515 -20.03 -2.55 1.35
CA GLU A 515 -19.55 -1.23 0.99
C GLU A 515 -20.65 -0.18 1.16
N ILE A 516 -21.94 -0.59 1.14
CA ILE A 516 -23.04 0.34 1.19
C ILE A 516 -24.28 -0.15 1.93
N GLY A 517 -24.52 0.45 3.11
CA GLY A 517 -25.84 0.66 3.70
C GLY A 517 -26.36 -0.43 4.63
N TRP A 518 -26.10 -0.31 5.94
CA TRP A 518 -26.94 -0.90 7.02
C TRP A 518 -26.78 -0.18 8.36
N HIS A 519 -25.61 0.41 8.63
CA HIS A 519 -25.29 0.97 9.94
C HIS A 519 -25.76 2.41 10.06
N ILE A 520 -26.98 2.56 10.56
CA ILE A 520 -27.46 3.85 11.01
C ILE A 520 -26.68 4.26 12.25
N ALA A 521 -26.06 5.43 12.15
CA ALA A 521 -25.16 5.95 13.17
C ALA A 521 -25.37 7.44 13.35
N TYR A 522 -25.43 7.84 14.62
CA TYR A 522 -25.50 9.26 14.99
C TYR A 522 -24.31 9.65 15.85
N LEU A 523 -24.16 9.08 17.05
CA LEU A 523 -22.94 9.24 17.85
C LEU A 523 -21.95 8.10 17.60
N GLY A 524 -22.45 6.87 17.63
CA GLY A 524 -21.78 5.64 17.24
C GLY A 524 -22.82 4.69 16.65
N ARG A 525 -22.76 3.40 17.00
CA ARG A 525 -23.60 2.34 16.43
C ARG A 525 -25.06 2.31 16.93
N GLY A 526 -25.53 3.37 17.59
CA GLY A 526 -26.89 3.45 18.12
C GLY A 526 -27.06 2.65 19.40
N THR A 527 -26.03 2.69 20.25
CA THR A 527 -25.83 1.73 21.32
C THR A 527 -26.18 2.29 22.72
N VAL A 528 -26.61 1.48 23.70
CA VAL A 528 -26.41 1.76 25.15
C VAL A 528 -25.05 2.40 25.50
N SER A 529 -23.93 2.10 24.82
CA SER A 529 -22.66 2.79 25.04
C SER A 529 -22.70 4.24 24.54
N ASP A 530 -23.40 4.52 23.45
CA ASP A 530 -23.71 5.91 23.03
C ASP A 530 -24.55 6.62 24.09
N LEU A 531 -25.49 5.90 24.73
CA LEU A 531 -26.27 6.42 25.86
C LEU A 531 -25.39 6.68 27.09
N LEU A 532 -24.42 5.80 27.40
CA LEU A 532 -23.43 6.04 28.44
C LEU A 532 -22.71 7.36 28.18
N VAL A 533 -22.16 7.55 26.97
CA VAL A 533 -21.47 8.79 26.59
C VAL A 533 -22.37 10.00 26.81
N ALA A 534 -23.59 9.98 26.27
CA ALA A 534 -24.51 11.13 26.38
C ALA A 534 -24.95 11.40 27.83
N SER A 535 -25.12 10.35 28.65
CA SER A 535 -25.52 10.48 30.05
C SER A 535 -24.46 11.14 30.95
N LEU A 536 -23.21 11.24 30.49
CA LEU A 536 -22.15 11.98 31.18
C LEU A 536 -22.38 13.51 31.13
N GLY A 537 -23.23 13.97 30.22
CA GLY A 537 -23.65 15.37 30.11
C GLY A 537 -22.69 16.25 29.31
N PRO A 538 -23.17 17.42 28.86
CA PRO A 538 -22.43 18.30 27.94
C PRO A 538 -21.16 18.90 28.54
N GLU A 539 -21.06 19.03 29.87
CA GLU A 539 -19.87 19.53 30.56
C GLU A 539 -18.71 18.52 30.54
N VAL A 540 -19.01 17.22 30.37
CA VAL A 540 -17.99 16.16 30.38
C VAL A 540 -17.57 15.80 28.96
N VAL A 541 -18.54 15.57 28.06
CA VAL A 541 -18.27 15.06 26.70
C VAL A 541 -18.43 16.10 25.61
N GLY A 542 -19.01 17.26 25.92
CA GLY A 542 -19.35 18.32 24.97
C GLY A 542 -20.81 18.31 24.55
N ARG A 543 -21.32 19.51 24.20
CA ARG A 543 -22.70 19.71 23.71
C ARG A 543 -22.97 18.95 22.41
N ASP A 544 -21.94 18.81 21.58
CA ASP A 544 -21.99 18.13 20.28
C ASP A 544 -22.33 16.64 20.44
N LEU A 545 -21.56 15.89 21.24
CA LEU A 545 -21.76 14.45 21.39
C LEU A 545 -23.12 14.10 22.02
N VAL A 546 -23.59 14.91 22.98
CA VAL A 546 -24.94 14.79 23.54
C VAL A 546 -25.99 15.12 22.48
N GLY A 547 -25.76 16.18 21.69
CA GLY A 547 -26.66 16.61 20.61
C GLY A 547 -26.87 15.57 19.53
N TYR A 548 -25.84 14.82 19.15
CA TYR A 548 -25.97 13.74 18.16
C TYR A 548 -26.92 12.63 18.64
N VAL A 549 -26.89 12.27 19.92
CA VAL A 549 -27.84 11.30 20.50
C VAL A 549 -29.26 11.89 20.59
N GLN A 550 -29.38 13.18 20.95
CA GLN A 550 -30.66 13.89 20.95
C GLN A 550 -31.28 13.94 19.55
N GLN A 551 -30.47 14.18 18.51
CA GLN A 551 -30.92 14.15 17.12
C GLN A 551 -31.41 12.75 16.72
N ALA A 552 -30.70 11.68 17.12
CA ALA A 552 -31.12 10.30 16.87
C ALA A 552 -32.50 9.98 17.49
N VAL A 553 -32.79 10.55 18.68
CA VAL A 553 -34.11 10.45 19.33
C VAL A 553 -35.16 11.26 18.57
N ALA A 554 -34.84 12.50 18.16
CA ALA A 554 -35.74 13.36 17.41
C ALA A 554 -36.11 12.79 16.03
N ASP A 555 -35.21 12.04 15.41
CA ASP A 555 -35.44 11.34 14.15
C ASP A 555 -36.18 10.00 14.34
N GLY A 556 -36.40 9.59 15.60
CA GLY A 556 -37.05 8.33 15.98
C GLY A 556 -36.19 7.09 15.73
N GLN A 557 -34.90 7.27 15.46
CA GLN A 557 -33.96 6.23 15.04
C GLN A 557 -33.21 5.57 16.21
N PHE A 558 -33.24 6.18 17.40
CA PHE A 558 -32.52 5.67 18.58
C PHE A 558 -33.30 4.60 19.35
N MET A 559 -34.41 4.97 19.99
CA MET A 559 -35.19 4.06 20.86
C MET A 559 -35.65 2.80 20.13
N SER A 560 -36.07 2.99 18.89
CA SER A 560 -36.63 1.93 18.07
C SER A 560 -35.62 0.89 17.59
N ARG A 561 -34.34 1.07 17.92
CA ARG A 561 -33.23 0.12 17.71
C ARG A 561 -32.67 -0.45 19.01
N MET A 562 -33.11 0.03 20.17
CA MET A 562 -32.67 -0.52 21.46
C MET A 562 -33.31 -1.88 21.67
N THR A 563 -32.62 -2.94 21.25
CA THR A 563 -33.04 -4.33 21.44
C THR A 563 -32.03 -5.10 22.28
N VAL A 564 -32.53 -6.00 23.12
CA VAL A 564 -31.70 -6.96 23.86
C VAL A 564 -31.35 -8.11 22.93
N SER A 565 -30.08 -8.26 22.59
CA SER A 565 -29.59 -9.41 21.80
C SER A 565 -29.18 -10.58 22.71
N SER A 566 -29.14 -11.80 22.16
CA SER A 566 -28.62 -13.00 22.86
C SER A 566 -27.13 -12.89 23.20
N ASN A 567 -26.44 -11.91 22.62
CA ASN A 567 -25.02 -11.62 22.82
C ASN A 567 -24.85 -10.21 23.41
N MET A 568 -25.64 -9.87 24.46
CA MET A 568 -25.48 -8.65 25.32
C MET A 568 -24.05 -8.45 25.85
N MET A 569 -23.19 -9.43 25.62
CA MET A 569 -21.78 -9.60 25.92
C MET A 569 -20.85 -8.44 25.53
N GLY A 570 -21.22 -7.62 24.55
CA GLY A 570 -20.47 -6.39 24.23
C GLY A 570 -20.79 -5.18 25.11
N TRP A 571 -21.69 -5.34 26.07
CA TRP A 571 -22.40 -4.24 26.73
C TRP A 571 -22.39 -4.41 28.24
N THR A 572 -21.26 -4.14 28.90
CA THR A 572 -21.27 -4.08 30.39
C THR A 572 -22.30 -3.07 30.92
N GLU A 573 -22.77 -2.18 30.04
CA GLU A 573 -23.76 -1.15 30.29
C GLU A 573 -25.21 -1.61 30.04
N GLY A 574 -25.44 -2.80 29.49
CA GLY A 574 -26.78 -3.26 29.08
C GLY A 574 -27.80 -3.30 30.22
N LEU A 575 -27.37 -3.68 31.44
CA LEU A 575 -28.21 -3.63 32.63
C LEU A 575 -28.31 -2.22 33.25
N ARG A 576 -27.41 -1.31 32.89
CA ARG A 576 -27.41 0.10 33.30
C ARG A 576 -28.30 0.96 32.41
N MET A 577 -28.77 0.44 31.28
CA MET A 577 -29.56 1.19 30.28
C MET A 577 -30.70 2.02 30.90
N PRO A 578 -31.57 1.48 31.81
CA PRO A 578 -32.64 2.28 32.42
C PRO A 578 -32.13 3.52 33.16
N ASP A 579 -31.04 3.40 33.91
CA ASP A 579 -30.45 4.50 34.69
C ASP A 579 -29.73 5.50 33.78
N LEU A 580 -29.02 5.01 32.77
CA LEU A 580 -28.37 5.85 31.76
C LEU A 580 -29.41 6.65 30.98
N TYR A 581 -30.54 6.04 30.64
CA TYR A 581 -31.64 6.71 29.96
C TYR A 581 -32.28 7.77 30.84
N ALA A 582 -32.59 7.45 32.10
CA ALA A 582 -33.16 8.43 33.04
C ALA A 582 -32.26 9.67 33.18
N LYS A 583 -30.93 9.47 33.26
CA LYS A 583 -29.96 10.56 33.27
C LYS A 583 -29.99 11.36 31.97
N PHE A 584 -29.90 10.69 30.82
CA PHE A 584 -29.95 11.34 29.51
C PHE A 584 -31.25 12.13 29.28
N ALA A 585 -32.40 11.56 29.63
CA ALA A 585 -33.72 12.19 29.48
C ALA A 585 -33.89 13.43 30.36
N SER A 586 -33.12 13.55 31.45
CA SER A 586 -33.10 14.74 32.30
C SER A 586 -32.30 15.91 31.72
N LEU A 587 -31.52 15.68 30.66
CA LEU A 587 -30.69 16.71 30.02
C LEU A 587 -31.53 17.63 29.13
N GLY A 588 -31.26 18.93 29.18
CA GLY A 588 -31.85 19.90 28.26
C GLY A 588 -31.34 19.74 26.81
N PRO A 589 -32.08 20.26 25.81
CA PRO A 589 -31.65 20.22 24.42
C PRO A 589 -30.36 21.01 24.21
N THR A 590 -29.41 20.44 23.48
CA THR A 590 -28.13 21.08 23.17
C THR A 590 -28.20 21.97 21.92
N GLY A 591 -29.13 21.70 21.01
CA GLY A 591 -29.27 22.41 19.73
C GLY A 591 -28.18 22.11 18.70
N VAL A 592 -27.32 21.12 18.95
CA VAL A 592 -26.24 20.73 18.03
C VAL A 592 -26.65 19.46 17.29
N ASN A 593 -26.59 19.51 15.96
CA ASN A 593 -26.87 18.37 15.08
C ASN A 593 -25.59 17.94 14.34
N LEU A 594 -25.64 16.77 13.73
CA LEU A 594 -24.54 16.21 12.94
C LEU A 594 -24.11 17.13 11.81
N PRO A 595 -22.79 17.32 11.62
CA PRO A 595 -22.25 18.38 10.76
C PRO A 595 -22.58 18.21 9.27
N MET A 596 -22.97 17.01 8.83
CA MET A 596 -23.34 16.70 7.45
C MET A 596 -24.83 16.93 7.12
N GLY A 597 -25.64 17.33 8.11
CA GLY A 597 -27.06 17.67 7.92
C GLY A 597 -27.28 18.91 7.05
N SER A 598 -28.42 18.98 6.35
CA SER A 598 -28.78 20.08 5.43
C SER A 598 -28.63 21.48 6.04
N ASP A 599 -29.10 21.68 7.27
CA ASP A 599 -29.09 22.99 7.95
C ASP A 599 -27.77 23.32 8.67
N GLN A 600 -26.71 22.53 8.46
CA GLN A 600 -25.41 22.77 9.08
C GLN A 600 -24.51 23.65 8.20
N PRO A 601 -23.59 24.43 8.80
CA PRO A 601 -22.62 25.22 8.05
C PRO A 601 -21.71 24.34 7.18
N ASP A 602 -21.11 24.95 6.17
CA ASP A 602 -20.07 24.32 5.38
C ASP A 602 -18.82 24.12 6.23
N PHE A 603 -18.14 23.00 6.00
CA PHE A 603 -16.92 22.66 6.73
C PHE A 603 -16.10 21.63 5.96
N ALA A 604 -14.85 21.48 6.35
CA ALA A 604 -14.03 20.34 5.97
C ALA A 604 -13.23 19.81 7.17
N TRP A 605 -12.99 18.51 7.15
CA TRP A 605 -12.19 17.79 8.11
C TRP A 605 -11.35 16.73 7.38
N ALA A 606 -10.16 16.44 7.89
CA ALA A 606 -9.30 15.40 7.35
C ALA A 606 -8.59 14.62 8.45
N ASP A 607 -8.38 13.33 8.19
CA ASP A 607 -7.43 12.47 8.89
C ASP A 607 -6.15 12.38 8.07
N ARG A 608 -5.07 12.94 8.63
CA ARG A 608 -3.77 13.05 7.95
C ARG A 608 -2.98 11.76 7.96
N ASP A 609 -3.32 10.81 8.83
CA ASP A 609 -2.64 9.53 8.87
C ASP A 609 -3.35 8.54 7.94
N ASN A 610 -4.68 8.51 7.95
CA ASN A 610 -5.51 7.68 7.05
C ASN A 610 -5.78 8.28 5.67
N MET A 611 -5.30 9.49 5.40
CA MET A 611 -5.56 10.24 4.17
C MET A 611 -7.06 10.36 3.85
N ALA A 612 -7.88 10.46 4.90
CA ALA A 612 -9.33 10.50 4.79
C ALA A 612 -9.82 11.94 4.84
N ILE A 613 -10.86 12.26 4.07
CA ILE A 613 -11.42 13.59 3.92
C ILE A 613 -12.92 13.51 4.10
N ALA A 614 -13.49 14.51 4.76
CA ALA A 614 -14.92 14.74 4.85
C ALA A 614 -15.18 16.24 4.67
N ALA A 615 -16.07 16.63 3.76
CA ALA A 615 -16.40 18.02 3.51
C ALA A 615 -17.85 18.20 3.11
N LYS A 616 -18.39 19.38 3.40
CA LYS A 616 -19.75 19.81 3.06
C LYS A 616 -19.72 21.20 2.45
N HIS A 617 -20.48 21.36 1.36
CA HIS A 617 -20.78 22.65 0.76
C HIS A 617 -22.24 22.68 0.30
N GLY A 618 -23.09 23.44 1.00
CA GLY A 618 -24.53 23.41 0.83
C GLY A 618 -25.08 21.99 1.05
N GLU A 619 -25.81 21.46 0.06
CA GLU A 619 -26.36 20.09 0.08
C GLU A 619 -25.44 19.01 -0.50
N GLU A 620 -24.26 19.40 -0.99
CA GLU A 620 -23.28 18.45 -1.49
C GLU A 620 -22.32 18.04 -0.37
N ARG A 621 -22.15 16.74 -0.18
CA ARG A 621 -21.19 16.18 0.78
C ARG A 621 -20.17 15.32 0.05
N PHE A 622 -18.93 15.43 0.47
CA PHE A 622 -17.78 14.82 -0.17
C PHE A 622 -16.95 14.07 0.86
N TRP A 623 -16.62 12.83 0.53
CA TRP A 623 -15.68 12.02 1.29
C TRP A 623 -14.65 11.40 0.36
N ALA A 624 -13.44 11.22 0.85
CA ALA A 624 -12.41 10.51 0.10
C ALA A 624 -11.40 9.82 1.01
N VAL A 625 -10.78 8.75 0.52
CA VAL A 625 -9.52 8.18 1.02
C VAL A 625 -8.50 8.23 -0.11
N LEU A 626 -7.43 9.00 0.08
CA LEU A 626 -6.49 9.37 -1.00
C LEU A 626 -5.41 8.31 -1.29
N ASN A 627 -5.28 7.31 -0.42
CA ASN A 627 -4.33 6.20 -0.54
C ASN A 627 -5.05 4.85 -0.73
N TRP A 628 -6.16 4.84 -1.48
CA TRP A 628 -6.97 3.64 -1.66
C TRP A 628 -6.15 2.50 -2.27
N ARG A 629 -6.20 1.30 -1.67
CA ARG A 629 -5.34 0.14 -2.01
C ARG A 629 -3.83 0.43 -1.95
N GLY A 630 -3.43 1.45 -1.20
CA GLY A 630 -2.05 1.87 -0.99
C GLY A 630 -1.39 1.22 0.22
N ALA A 631 -1.83 0.05 0.67
CA ALA A 631 -1.25 -0.61 1.85
C ALA A 631 0.23 -0.98 1.60
N ILE A 632 0.49 -1.66 0.48
CA ILE A 632 1.81 -2.21 0.14
C ILE A 632 2.66 -1.20 -0.65
N ALA A 633 2.07 -0.53 -1.63
CA ALA A 633 2.75 0.39 -2.53
C ALA A 633 1.78 1.42 -3.11
N MET A 634 2.32 2.53 -3.61
CA MET A 634 1.52 3.65 -4.11
C MET A 634 0.99 3.38 -5.52
N ASN A 635 -0.29 3.70 -5.77
CA ASN A 635 -0.98 3.36 -7.01
C ASN A 635 -1.77 4.52 -7.66
N ARG A 636 -1.72 5.73 -7.07
CA ARG A 636 -2.52 6.93 -7.46
C ARG A 636 -4.04 6.76 -7.44
N LEU A 637 -4.53 5.81 -6.66
CA LEU A 637 -5.95 5.56 -6.56
C LEU A 637 -6.50 6.26 -5.30
N ALA A 638 -7.54 7.08 -5.49
CA ALA A 638 -8.41 7.52 -4.42
C ALA A 638 -9.74 6.80 -4.50
N ARG A 639 -10.35 6.55 -3.34
CA ARG A 639 -11.77 6.24 -3.28
C ARG A 639 -12.53 7.49 -2.87
N VAL A 640 -13.58 7.83 -3.61
CA VAL A 640 -14.44 8.99 -3.36
C VAL A 640 -15.88 8.56 -3.16
N PHE A 641 -16.58 9.25 -2.27
CA PHE A 641 -18.02 9.14 -2.10
C PHE A 641 -18.62 10.54 -2.03
N VAL A 642 -19.59 10.83 -2.88
CA VAL A 642 -20.24 12.13 -2.95
C VAL A 642 -21.75 11.94 -2.94
N THR A 643 -22.43 12.69 -2.08
CA THR A 643 -23.88 12.70 -2.02
C THR A 643 -24.44 14.07 -2.36
N LYS A 644 -25.54 14.07 -3.11
CA LYS A 644 -26.37 15.22 -3.44
C LYS A 644 -27.82 14.86 -3.14
N PRO A 645 -28.75 15.84 -3.04
CA PRO A 645 -30.16 15.54 -2.84
C PRO A 645 -30.79 14.63 -3.89
N SER A 646 -30.19 14.54 -5.08
CA SER A 646 -30.76 13.86 -6.25
C SER A 646 -29.97 12.65 -6.76
N ALA A 647 -28.75 12.42 -6.25
CA ALA A 647 -27.87 11.32 -6.70
C ALA A 647 -26.71 11.08 -5.71
N ALA A 648 -26.14 9.88 -5.76
CA ALA A 648 -24.82 9.58 -5.17
C ALA A 648 -23.80 9.18 -6.23
N PHE A 649 -22.54 9.43 -5.91
CA PHE A 649 -21.39 9.00 -6.67
C PHE A 649 -20.46 8.24 -5.75
N THR A 650 -20.04 7.04 -6.15
CA THR A 650 -18.86 6.38 -5.57
C THR A 650 -17.86 6.13 -6.68
N GLY A 651 -16.57 6.24 -6.40
CA GLY A 651 -15.56 6.11 -7.42
C GLY A 651 -14.18 5.72 -6.93
N ASP A 652 -13.49 4.86 -7.68
CA ASP A 652 -12.06 4.65 -7.61
C ASP A 652 -11.42 5.49 -8.73
N VAL A 653 -10.82 6.62 -8.36
CA VAL A 653 -10.42 7.69 -9.29
C VAL A 653 -8.93 8.02 -9.18
N GLU A 654 -8.37 8.62 -10.23
CA GLU A 654 -6.97 9.04 -10.27
C GLU A 654 -6.73 10.24 -9.34
N ILE A 655 -5.62 10.21 -8.60
CA ILE A 655 -5.04 11.34 -7.87
C ILE A 655 -4.24 12.25 -8.82
N ASP A 656 -4.41 13.58 -8.72
CA ASP A 656 -3.74 14.55 -9.61
C ASP A 656 -2.27 14.76 -9.29
N ASP A 657 -1.91 14.75 -8.01
CA ASP A 657 -0.52 14.89 -7.55
C ASP A 657 -0.28 14.08 -6.27
N VAL A 658 0.90 13.47 -6.22
CA VAL A 658 1.38 12.75 -5.04
C VAL A 658 2.86 13.05 -4.83
N GLN A 659 3.22 13.45 -3.61
CA GLN A 659 4.59 13.63 -3.16
C GLN A 659 4.98 12.54 -2.17
N TYR A 660 6.15 11.95 -2.35
CA TYR A 660 6.67 10.93 -1.44
C TYR A 660 8.19 10.84 -1.51
N THR A 661 8.78 10.30 -0.46
CA THR A 661 10.18 9.88 -0.43
C THR A 661 10.30 8.43 -0.90
N PRO A 662 11.04 8.09 -1.97
CA PRO A 662 11.17 6.70 -2.42
C PRO A 662 11.88 5.82 -1.40
N ALA A 663 11.36 4.62 -1.15
CA ALA A 663 12.01 3.63 -0.29
C ALA A 663 13.13 2.85 -1.00
N GLY A 664 13.30 3.03 -2.32
CA GLY A 664 14.27 2.27 -3.12
C GLY A 664 13.82 0.85 -3.49
N SER A 665 12.59 0.46 -3.12
CA SER A 665 11.93 -0.78 -3.54
C SER A 665 10.64 -0.47 -4.32
N ASN A 666 10.23 -1.41 -5.18
CA ASN A 666 8.97 -1.38 -5.91
C ASN A 666 8.21 -2.69 -5.68
N TYR A 667 6.88 -2.61 -5.65
CA TYR A 667 5.99 -3.76 -5.70
C TYR A 667 5.66 -4.09 -7.16
N LEU A 668 5.82 -5.36 -7.54
CA LEU A 668 5.39 -5.88 -8.84
C LEU A 668 4.00 -6.51 -8.65
N ALA A 669 2.98 -5.91 -9.25
CA ALA A 669 1.63 -6.46 -9.18
C ALA A 669 1.55 -7.82 -9.88
N THR A 670 0.92 -8.76 -9.19
CA THR A 670 0.77 -10.15 -9.66
C THR A 670 -0.50 -10.33 -10.47
N ALA A 671 -0.65 -11.49 -11.11
CA ALA A 671 -1.87 -11.86 -11.81
C ALA A 671 -3.07 -12.11 -10.88
N LYS A 672 -2.83 -12.28 -9.56
CA LYS A 672 -3.90 -12.61 -8.61
C LYS A 672 -4.84 -11.43 -8.40
N VAL A 673 -6.14 -11.73 -8.29
CA VAL A 673 -7.18 -10.79 -7.83
C VAL A 673 -7.51 -10.96 -6.35
N GLU A 674 -6.84 -11.92 -5.69
CA GLU A 674 -7.00 -12.25 -4.28
C GLU A 674 -5.72 -11.95 -3.50
N GLY A 675 -5.87 -11.33 -2.34
CA GLY A 675 -4.78 -10.93 -1.44
C GLY A 675 -4.32 -12.03 -0.47
N TYR A 676 -5.02 -13.17 -0.38
CA TYR A 676 -4.70 -14.27 0.55
C TYR A 676 -4.68 -15.64 -0.15
N ASP A 677 -3.60 -16.41 0.02
CA ASP A 677 -3.47 -17.80 -0.45
C ASP A 677 -4.13 -18.74 0.59
N PRO A 678 -5.02 -19.68 0.21
CA PRO A 678 -4.96 -20.45 -1.05
C PRO A 678 -6.11 -20.21 -2.05
N LEU A 679 -6.90 -19.15 -1.89
CA LEU A 679 -8.15 -19.01 -2.65
C LEU A 679 -7.86 -18.48 -4.06
N THR A 680 -7.82 -19.36 -5.06
CA THR A 680 -7.86 -18.96 -6.47
C THR A 680 -9.29 -19.13 -6.98
N PRO A 681 -9.94 -18.09 -7.52
CA PRO A 681 -11.27 -18.23 -8.10
C PRO A 681 -11.26 -19.28 -9.24
N PRO A 682 -12.30 -20.10 -9.42
CA PRO A 682 -12.35 -21.13 -10.46
C PRO A 682 -12.29 -20.58 -11.87
N ASP A 683 -12.64 -19.31 -12.07
CA ASP A 683 -12.45 -18.64 -13.36
C ASP A 683 -11.03 -18.10 -13.56
N ASN A 684 -10.15 -18.28 -12.56
CA ASN A 684 -8.74 -17.90 -12.54
C ASN A 684 -8.48 -16.55 -13.24
N PRO A 685 -9.14 -15.47 -12.80
CA PRO A 685 -9.07 -14.18 -13.45
C PRO A 685 -7.64 -13.65 -13.38
N VAL A 686 -7.26 -12.89 -14.40
CA VAL A 686 -5.97 -12.18 -14.43
C VAL A 686 -6.22 -10.72 -14.10
N ASN A 687 -5.59 -10.25 -13.03
CA ASN A 687 -5.64 -8.86 -12.61
C ASN A 687 -5.15 -7.92 -13.73
N ALA A 688 -5.89 -6.84 -13.98
CA ALA A 688 -5.58 -5.84 -14.99
C ALA A 688 -4.28 -5.09 -14.73
N ASN A 689 -3.76 -5.09 -13.50
CA ASN A 689 -2.46 -4.51 -13.17
C ASN A 689 -1.31 -5.52 -13.17
N ASN A 690 -1.52 -6.75 -13.64
CA ASN A 690 -0.47 -7.76 -13.69
C ASN A 690 0.78 -7.24 -14.43
N GLY A 691 1.95 -7.38 -13.81
CA GLY A 691 3.23 -6.92 -14.35
C GLY A 691 3.49 -5.41 -14.21
N GLN A 692 2.57 -4.64 -13.61
CA GLN A 692 2.79 -3.22 -13.34
C GLN A 692 3.66 -3.03 -12.08
N PHE A 693 4.50 -2.00 -12.09
CA PHE A 693 5.33 -1.63 -10.95
C PHE A 693 4.74 -0.46 -10.18
N PHE A 694 4.67 -0.61 -8.86
CA PHE A 694 4.20 0.41 -7.93
C PHE A 694 5.30 0.77 -6.93
N PRO A 695 5.66 2.06 -6.77
CA PRO A 695 6.72 2.46 -5.86
C PRO A 695 6.29 2.34 -4.40
N VAL A 696 7.23 1.98 -3.52
CA VAL A 696 7.03 1.99 -2.07
C VAL A 696 7.50 3.33 -1.51
N ALA A 697 6.67 3.94 -0.66
CA ALA A 697 6.99 5.17 0.06
C ALA A 697 7.82 4.86 1.32
N MET A 698 8.84 5.69 1.55
CA MET A 698 9.62 5.66 2.77
C MET A 698 8.90 6.45 3.85
N ARG A 699 8.67 5.83 5.01
CA ARG A 699 8.11 6.52 6.16
C ARG A 699 9.17 7.42 6.82
N PRO A 700 8.83 8.66 7.19
CA PRO A 700 9.78 9.60 7.81
C PRO A 700 10.37 9.13 9.15
N ASP A 701 9.68 8.24 9.86
CA ASP A 701 10.10 7.73 11.17
C ASP A 701 10.85 6.39 11.12
N LEU A 702 11.04 5.82 9.93
CA LEU A 702 11.77 4.57 9.74
C LEU A 702 13.16 4.84 9.14
N SER A 703 14.13 4.00 9.46
CA SER A 703 15.46 4.00 8.83
C SER A 703 15.58 3.02 7.66
N THR A 704 14.64 2.09 7.51
CA THR A 704 14.58 1.09 6.44
C THR A 704 13.21 1.06 5.77
N PRO A 705 13.14 0.63 4.49
CA PRO A 705 11.89 0.52 3.75
C PRO A 705 10.82 -0.32 4.46
N PRO A 706 9.55 0.16 4.51
CA PRO A 706 8.42 -0.60 5.06
C PRO A 706 7.93 -1.67 4.05
N VAL A 707 8.76 -2.66 3.72
CA VAL A 707 8.39 -3.73 2.78
C VAL A 707 7.33 -4.64 3.41
N ASN A 708 6.25 -4.92 2.69
CA ASN A 708 5.10 -5.71 3.17
C ASN A 708 4.50 -5.17 4.49
N SER A 709 4.62 -3.86 4.72
CA SER A 709 4.05 -3.16 5.86
C SER A 709 2.79 -2.41 5.44
N ARG A 710 1.88 -2.22 6.39
CA ARG A 710 0.55 -1.60 6.19
C ARG A 710 0.56 -0.12 5.79
N ASP A 711 1.75 0.51 5.77
CA ASP A 711 1.94 1.91 5.40
C ASP A 711 2.85 2.09 4.16
N GLY A 712 3.18 1.01 3.43
CA GLY A 712 4.14 1.05 2.32
C GLY A 712 3.71 1.93 1.12
N GLY A 713 2.41 2.20 0.95
CA GLY A 713 1.92 3.12 -0.08
C GLY A 713 1.34 4.43 0.47
N ARG A 714 1.61 4.80 1.73
CA ARG A 714 1.24 6.12 2.28
C ARG A 714 2.28 7.17 1.91
N ALA A 715 1.90 8.05 0.99
CA ALA A 715 2.72 9.16 0.52
C ALA A 715 2.77 10.31 1.55
N ASP A 716 3.68 11.24 1.31
CA ASP A 716 3.88 12.42 2.15
C ASP A 716 2.78 13.47 1.93
N ALA A 717 2.27 13.59 0.70
CA ALA A 717 1.21 14.53 0.37
C ALA A 717 0.42 14.14 -0.89
N TYR A 718 -0.82 14.64 -0.99
CA TYR A 718 -1.78 14.32 -2.04
C TYR A 718 -2.54 15.57 -2.51
N THR A 719 -2.86 15.64 -3.81
CA THR A 719 -3.88 16.55 -4.35
C THR A 719 -4.89 15.78 -5.20
N LEU A 720 -6.19 15.95 -4.90
CA LEU A 720 -7.29 15.34 -5.65
C LEU A 720 -8.29 16.40 -6.09
N ARG A 721 -8.60 16.42 -7.39
CA ARG A 721 -9.74 17.10 -7.98
C ARG A 721 -10.87 16.11 -8.23
N TYR A 722 -12.06 16.46 -7.75
CA TYR A 722 -13.28 15.72 -8.07
C TYR A 722 -14.43 16.69 -8.31
N GLY A 723 -14.79 16.89 -9.57
CA GLY A 723 -15.87 17.81 -9.91
C GLY A 723 -15.56 19.24 -9.50
N ARG A 724 -16.30 19.75 -8.51
CA ARG A 724 -16.11 21.09 -7.90
C ARG A 724 -15.18 21.08 -6.67
N TRP A 725 -14.81 19.90 -6.16
CA TRP A 725 -13.92 19.71 -5.01
C TRP A 725 -12.45 19.66 -5.38
N LEU A 726 -11.60 20.40 -4.66
CA LEU A 726 -10.15 20.24 -4.71
C LEU A 726 -9.67 20.05 -3.28
N VAL A 727 -8.97 18.94 -3.06
CA VAL A 727 -8.42 18.59 -1.78
C VAL A 727 -6.91 18.55 -1.88
N ALA A 728 -6.23 19.17 -0.93
CA ALA A 728 -4.80 19.08 -0.75
C ALA A 728 -4.51 18.64 0.69
N LEU A 729 -3.71 17.58 0.86
CA LEU A 729 -3.36 17.03 2.17
C LEU A 729 -1.85 16.82 2.26
N ASN A 730 -1.24 17.32 3.33
CA ASN A 730 0.16 17.12 3.68
C ASN A 730 0.25 16.32 4.99
N ALA A 731 0.68 15.06 4.90
CA ALA A 731 0.85 14.17 6.03
C ALA A 731 2.27 14.22 6.62
N HIS A 732 3.25 14.78 5.90
CA HIS A 732 4.64 14.78 6.33
C HIS A 732 4.81 15.54 7.67
N PRO A 733 5.59 14.99 8.63
CA PRO A 733 5.72 15.58 9.96
C PRO A 733 6.48 16.91 9.98
N SER A 734 7.34 17.18 9.00
CA SER A 734 8.25 18.35 9.02
C SER A 734 8.43 19.12 7.70
N ARG A 735 7.81 18.68 6.59
CA ARG A 735 8.01 19.31 5.27
C ARG A 735 6.72 20.00 4.84
N SER A 736 6.85 21.16 4.21
CA SER A 736 5.72 21.83 3.56
C SER A 736 5.38 21.16 2.23
N TYR A 737 4.15 21.39 1.76
CA TYR A 737 3.67 20.90 0.47
C TYR A 737 2.99 22.02 -0.31
N SER A 738 3.35 22.18 -1.58
CA SER A 738 2.65 23.09 -2.49
C SER A 738 1.79 22.27 -3.44
N PRO A 739 0.46 22.18 -3.21
CA PRO A 739 -0.42 21.36 -4.01
C PRO A 739 -0.52 21.84 -5.46
N LYS A 740 -0.86 20.91 -6.35
CA LYS A 740 -1.13 21.21 -7.75
C LYS A 740 -2.48 21.93 -7.88
N LEU A 741 -2.45 23.19 -8.27
CA LEU A 741 -3.66 24.01 -8.40
C LEU A 741 -4.18 24.00 -9.85
N PRO A 742 -5.50 24.12 -10.07
CA PRO A 742 -6.05 24.27 -11.41
C PRO A 742 -5.45 25.46 -12.16
N ALA A 743 -5.27 25.32 -13.48
CA ALA A 743 -4.85 26.41 -14.33
C ALA A 743 -5.76 27.64 -14.16
N GLY A 744 -5.16 28.82 -13.97
CA GLY A 744 -5.90 30.05 -13.74
C GLY A 744 -6.48 30.21 -12.32
N PHE A 745 -6.06 29.40 -11.35
CA PHE A 745 -6.39 29.60 -9.94
C PHE A 745 -6.00 31.02 -9.50
N LYS A 746 -6.99 31.81 -9.10
CA LYS A 746 -6.80 33.17 -8.58
C LYS A 746 -6.85 33.16 -7.06
N SER A 747 -7.98 32.71 -6.52
CA SER A 747 -8.23 32.64 -5.09
C SER A 747 -9.35 31.64 -4.77
N ALA A 748 -9.32 31.06 -3.58
CA ALA A 748 -10.42 30.27 -3.03
C ALA A 748 -10.39 30.30 -1.49
N VAL A 749 -11.55 30.11 -0.87
CA VAL A 749 -11.68 29.92 0.57
C VAL A 749 -11.45 28.44 0.89
N ASP A 750 -10.51 28.17 1.78
CA ASP A 750 -10.35 26.85 2.38
C ASP A 750 -11.48 26.60 3.38
N LEU A 751 -12.32 25.60 3.13
CA LEU A 751 -13.45 25.21 3.98
C LEU A 751 -13.02 24.66 5.35
N ALA A 752 -11.76 24.24 5.49
CA ALA A 752 -11.25 23.74 6.77
C ALA A 752 -10.88 24.89 7.72
N SER A 753 -10.18 25.92 7.21
CA SER A 753 -9.67 27.02 8.04
C SER A 753 -10.42 28.34 7.90
N GLY A 754 -11.31 28.48 6.90
CA GLY A 754 -11.93 29.75 6.51
C GLY A 754 -10.97 30.74 5.85
N LYS A 755 -9.70 30.38 5.67
CA LYS A 755 -8.67 31.26 5.08
C LYS A 755 -8.84 31.36 3.57
N THR A 756 -8.79 32.58 3.04
CA THR A 756 -8.66 32.81 1.61
C THR A 756 -7.21 32.67 1.17
N TYR A 757 -6.95 31.80 0.20
CA TYR A 757 -5.67 31.72 -0.50
C TYR A 757 -5.75 32.54 -1.79
N SER A 758 -4.66 33.21 -2.17
CA SER A 758 -4.52 33.94 -3.44
C SER A 758 -3.18 33.59 -4.08
N GLY A 759 -3.18 33.23 -5.36
CA GLY A 759 -1.97 32.76 -6.05
C GLY A 759 -1.52 31.37 -5.58
N THR A 760 -0.29 31.26 -5.07
CA THR A 760 0.29 29.98 -4.63
C THR A 760 -0.29 29.52 -3.29
N VAL A 761 -0.58 28.23 -3.18
CA VAL A 761 -0.94 27.56 -1.92
C VAL A 761 0.28 26.80 -1.41
N THR A 762 0.60 26.96 -0.13
CA THR A 762 1.62 26.16 0.57
C THR A 762 1.05 25.70 1.90
N LEU A 763 0.96 24.39 2.06
CA LEU A 763 0.50 23.71 3.26
C LEU A 763 1.68 23.46 4.19
N ALA A 764 1.50 23.81 5.46
CA ALA A 764 2.43 23.48 6.54
C ALA A 764 2.52 21.95 6.73
N PRO A 765 3.55 21.44 7.43
CA PRO A 765 3.59 20.03 7.84
C PRO A 765 2.31 19.63 8.58
N ARG A 766 1.83 18.40 8.37
CA ARG A 766 0.59 17.89 8.96
C ARG A 766 -0.60 18.85 8.80
N SER A 767 -0.87 19.33 7.59
CA SER A 767 -2.01 20.22 7.33
C SER A 767 -2.74 19.85 6.05
N TYR A 768 -3.92 20.42 5.84
CA TYR A 768 -4.74 20.19 4.66
C TYR A 768 -5.53 21.45 4.31
N ALA A 769 -6.01 21.51 3.08
CA ALA A 769 -6.97 22.50 2.61
C ALA A 769 -8.00 21.84 1.69
N VAL A 770 -9.24 22.28 1.79
CA VAL A 770 -10.34 21.80 0.94
C VAL A 770 -11.05 23.00 0.33
N PHE A 771 -11.13 23.01 -0.99
CA PHE A 771 -11.75 24.08 -1.76
C PHE A 771 -12.97 23.56 -2.52
N TYR A 772 -13.99 24.42 -2.62
CA TYR A 772 -15.14 24.23 -3.49
C TYR A 772 -15.24 25.44 -4.43
N PHE A 773 -15.31 25.20 -5.75
CA PHE A 773 -15.30 26.28 -6.76
C PHE A 773 -16.70 26.55 -7.30
N ASP A 774 -17.01 27.80 -7.66
CA ASP A 774 -18.35 28.24 -8.13
C ASP A 774 -18.80 27.64 -9.47
N ALA A 775 -17.86 27.41 -10.38
CA ALA A 775 -18.08 26.67 -11.60
C ALA A 775 -17.19 25.43 -11.62
N THR A 776 -17.50 24.48 -12.50
CA THR A 776 -16.49 23.53 -12.97
C THR A 776 -15.46 24.32 -13.78
N THR A 777 -14.55 25.02 -13.11
CA THR A 777 -13.41 25.65 -13.77
C THR A 777 -12.78 24.59 -14.66
N PRO A 778 -12.60 24.83 -15.97
CA PRO A 778 -12.03 23.86 -16.88
C PRO A 778 -10.73 23.33 -16.29
N VAL A 779 -10.72 22.06 -15.91
CA VAL A 779 -9.51 21.41 -15.42
C VAL A 779 -8.68 21.16 -16.65
N THR A 780 -7.71 22.04 -16.93
CA THR A 780 -6.63 21.67 -17.83
C THR A 780 -5.83 20.60 -17.08
N LEU A 781 -6.04 19.33 -17.45
CA LEU A 781 -5.35 18.22 -16.82
C LEU A 781 -3.91 18.21 -17.35
N ASP A 782 -2.94 18.65 -16.53
CA ASP A 782 -1.52 18.46 -16.86
C ASP A 782 -1.19 16.96 -16.88
N ALA A 783 -0.06 16.60 -17.49
CA ALA A 783 0.43 15.23 -17.50
C ALA A 783 0.61 14.73 -16.06
N GLY A 784 0.23 13.49 -15.79
CA GLY A 784 0.58 12.84 -14.52
C GLY A 784 2.10 12.80 -14.37
N ASN A 785 2.66 12.93 -13.17
CA ASN A 785 4.09 12.71 -12.98
C ASN A 785 4.45 11.23 -13.30
N PRO A 786 5.68 10.90 -13.71
CA PRO A 786 6.12 9.51 -13.73
C PRO A 786 6.22 8.98 -12.29
N LEU A 787 5.54 7.87 -11.97
CA LEU A 787 5.56 7.27 -10.63
C LEU A 787 6.87 6.54 -10.33
N SER A 788 7.52 5.96 -11.34
CA SER A 788 8.77 5.25 -11.13
C SER A 788 9.70 5.46 -12.31
N VAL A 789 10.94 5.80 -12.00
CA VAL A 789 12.04 5.95 -12.94
C VAL A 789 13.10 4.95 -12.54
N VAL A 790 13.41 4.02 -13.43
CA VAL A 790 14.53 3.09 -13.28
C VAL A 790 15.75 3.74 -13.90
N ALA A 791 16.85 3.81 -13.15
CA ALA A 791 18.13 4.31 -13.62
C ALA A 791 19.21 3.23 -13.41
N LEU A 792 19.91 2.88 -14.48
CA LEU A 792 20.99 1.89 -14.48
C LEU A 792 22.30 2.56 -14.87
N GLY A 793 23.31 2.41 -14.01
CA GLY A 793 24.67 2.88 -14.30
C GLY A 793 25.40 1.92 -15.23
N GLY A 794 26.09 2.48 -16.22
CA GLY A 794 27.00 1.78 -17.10
C GLY A 794 28.40 2.39 -17.05
N ASN A 795 29.22 2.04 -18.03
CA ASN A 795 30.55 2.63 -18.22
C ASN A 795 30.36 4.09 -18.67
N GLU A 796 30.62 5.04 -17.79
CA GLU A 796 30.46 6.49 -18.04
C GLU A 796 29.12 6.86 -18.70
N SER A 797 28.07 6.17 -18.28
CA SER A 797 26.71 6.39 -18.78
C SER A 797 25.67 6.03 -17.73
N ALA A 798 24.51 6.67 -17.82
CA ALA A 798 23.32 6.31 -17.04
C ALA A 798 22.12 6.14 -17.98
N LYS A 799 21.52 4.94 -17.97
CA LYS A 799 20.32 4.64 -18.76
C LYS A 799 19.08 4.78 -17.88
N LEU A 800 18.15 5.62 -18.30
CA LEU A 800 16.87 5.86 -17.66
C LEU A 800 15.73 5.22 -18.47
N SER A 801 14.76 4.63 -17.77
CA SER A 801 13.49 4.20 -18.33
C SER A 801 12.34 4.42 -17.35
N TRP A 802 11.17 4.80 -17.86
CA TRP A 802 9.98 5.07 -17.06
C TRP A 802 8.72 4.56 -17.75
N ALA A 803 7.63 4.45 -17.01
CA ALA A 803 6.30 4.18 -17.58
C ALA A 803 5.72 5.47 -18.19
N ALA A 804 4.97 5.34 -19.28
CA ALA A 804 4.30 6.49 -19.87
C ALA A 804 3.26 7.07 -18.91
N SER A 805 3.29 8.38 -18.75
CA SER A 805 2.35 9.11 -17.93
C SER A 805 1.13 9.52 -18.76
N ALA A 806 -0.06 9.39 -18.18
CA ALA A 806 -1.29 9.82 -18.83
C ALA A 806 -1.25 11.34 -19.08
N GLY A 807 -1.76 11.75 -20.24
CA GLY A 807 -1.76 13.15 -20.70
C GLY A 807 -0.40 13.67 -21.17
N ALA A 808 0.69 12.92 -21.01
CA ALA A 808 2.03 13.36 -21.43
C ALA A 808 2.19 13.31 -22.96
N THR A 809 2.55 14.43 -23.55
CA THR A 809 2.94 14.54 -24.97
C THR A 809 4.45 14.50 -25.15
N SER A 810 5.22 14.91 -24.12
CA SER A 810 6.67 14.83 -24.09
C SER A 810 7.22 14.72 -22.67
N TYR A 811 8.53 14.47 -22.55
CA TYR A 811 9.26 14.40 -21.28
C TYR A 811 10.54 15.24 -21.32
N SER A 812 10.93 15.74 -20.15
CA SER A 812 12.27 16.28 -19.89
C SER A 812 12.98 15.42 -18.85
N VAL A 813 14.31 15.37 -18.91
CA VAL A 813 15.16 14.69 -17.91
C VAL A 813 16.03 15.74 -17.23
N ALA A 814 16.01 15.75 -15.90
CA ALA A 814 16.85 16.63 -15.09
C ALA A 814 17.79 15.83 -14.18
N ARG A 815 19.01 16.34 -13.96
CA ARG A 815 20.08 15.68 -13.18
C ARG A 815 20.59 16.58 -12.06
N SER A 816 21.00 15.99 -10.94
CA SER A 816 21.71 16.63 -9.83
C SER A 816 22.78 15.72 -9.23
N ASN A 817 23.71 16.31 -8.48
CA ASN A 817 24.66 15.59 -7.62
C ASN A 817 24.12 15.42 -6.18
N SER A 818 22.95 15.98 -5.88
CA SER A 818 22.28 15.93 -4.57
C SER A 818 20.84 15.43 -4.72
N PRO A 819 20.31 14.63 -3.77
CA PRO A 819 18.90 14.20 -3.81
C PRO A 819 17.92 15.38 -3.72
N ASP A 820 18.30 16.44 -3.01
CA ASP A 820 17.46 17.64 -2.79
C ASP A 820 17.66 18.71 -3.87
N GLY A 821 18.56 18.46 -4.82
CA GLY A 821 18.89 19.39 -5.89
C GLY A 821 19.98 20.41 -5.51
N PRO A 822 20.13 21.50 -6.30
CA PRO A 822 19.30 21.86 -7.45
C PRO A 822 19.41 20.86 -8.61
N PHE A 823 18.33 20.70 -9.39
CA PHE A 823 18.28 19.84 -10.57
C PHE A 823 18.40 20.69 -11.85
N THR A 824 19.21 20.24 -12.80
CA THR A 824 19.39 20.88 -14.11
C THR A 824 18.78 20.01 -15.20
N VAL A 825 17.93 20.58 -16.06
CA VAL A 825 17.38 19.87 -17.23
C VAL A 825 18.49 19.61 -18.24
N ILE A 826 18.72 18.33 -18.58
CA ILE A 826 19.76 17.86 -19.52
C ILE A 826 19.18 17.36 -20.85
N ALA A 827 17.88 17.07 -20.90
CA ALA A 827 17.15 16.71 -22.11
C ALA A 827 15.71 17.20 -22.01
N LYS A 828 15.10 17.54 -23.15
CA LYS A 828 13.73 18.06 -23.27
C LYS A 828 13.04 17.49 -24.50
N ASP A 829 11.73 17.66 -24.58
CA ASP A 829 10.90 17.32 -25.74
C ASP A 829 11.00 15.83 -26.16
N LEU A 830 11.31 14.93 -25.21
CA LEU A 830 11.44 13.50 -25.46
C LEU A 830 10.06 12.88 -25.66
N THR A 831 9.85 12.16 -26.76
CA THR A 831 8.59 11.43 -27.02
C THR A 831 8.67 9.95 -26.65
N THR A 832 9.88 9.45 -26.35
CA THR A 832 10.15 8.10 -25.85
C THR A 832 10.13 8.07 -24.33
N THR A 833 9.94 6.88 -23.75
CA THR A 833 9.98 6.66 -22.30
C THR A 833 11.32 6.11 -21.80
N SER A 834 12.39 6.51 -22.48
CA SER A 834 13.77 6.16 -22.15
C SER A 834 14.73 7.25 -22.60
N PHE A 835 15.85 7.36 -21.89
CA PHE A 835 16.92 8.30 -22.19
C PHE A 835 18.26 7.73 -21.68
N THR A 836 19.35 7.96 -22.41
CA THR A 836 20.70 7.59 -21.96
C THR A 836 21.53 8.86 -21.81
N ASP A 837 21.95 9.16 -20.59
CA ASP A 837 22.92 10.21 -20.31
C ASP A 837 24.35 9.65 -20.51
N THR A 838 25.01 10.10 -21.57
CA THR A 838 26.42 9.78 -21.88
C THR A 838 27.40 10.89 -21.49
N SER A 839 26.91 11.92 -20.81
CA SER A 839 27.71 13.10 -20.39
C SER A 839 28.25 12.98 -18.96
N VAL A 840 28.11 11.81 -18.33
CA VAL A 840 28.45 11.57 -16.91
C VAL A 840 29.72 10.74 -16.76
N ALA A 841 30.63 11.21 -15.90
CA ALA A 841 31.75 10.41 -15.44
C ALA A 841 31.34 9.46 -14.31
N ALA A 842 32.24 8.55 -13.91
CA ALA A 842 32.04 7.69 -12.75
C ALA A 842 31.68 8.50 -11.48
N GLY A 843 30.62 8.09 -10.78
CA GLY A 843 30.10 8.85 -9.64
C GLY A 843 28.63 8.58 -9.34
N LYS A 844 28.11 9.18 -8.27
CA LYS A 844 26.70 9.07 -7.87
C LYS A 844 25.92 10.30 -8.32
N TYR A 845 24.78 10.09 -8.98
CA TYR A 845 23.90 11.14 -9.50
C TYR A 845 22.44 10.86 -9.13
N TYR A 846 21.60 11.90 -9.24
CA TYR A 846 20.16 11.84 -9.03
C TYR A 846 19.44 12.39 -10.24
N TYR A 847 18.40 11.70 -10.71
CA TYR A 847 17.63 12.09 -11.89
C TYR A 847 16.15 12.28 -11.58
N LYS A 848 15.51 13.21 -12.28
CA LYS A 848 14.05 13.37 -12.34
C LYS A 848 13.58 13.31 -13.78
N VAL A 849 12.44 12.68 -14.02
CA VAL A 849 11.74 12.74 -15.31
C VAL A 849 10.51 13.62 -15.13
N ILE A 850 10.37 14.61 -16.00
CA ILE A 850 9.30 15.60 -15.98
C ILE A 850 8.38 15.30 -17.16
N ALA A 851 7.11 14.99 -16.89
CA ALA A 851 6.11 14.78 -17.93
C ALA A 851 5.43 16.11 -18.28
N HIS A 852 5.29 16.41 -19.57
CA HIS A 852 4.68 17.63 -20.09
C HIS A 852 3.40 17.29 -20.86
N ALA A 853 2.30 18.00 -20.57
CA ALA A 853 1.06 17.88 -21.34
C ALA A 853 1.12 18.71 -22.62
N VAL A 854 1.74 19.89 -22.55
CA VAL A 854 1.96 20.79 -23.68
C VAL A 854 3.38 21.32 -23.66
N ALA A 855 3.90 21.68 -24.84
CA ALA A 855 5.24 22.24 -24.95
C ALA A 855 5.37 23.52 -24.10
N GLY A 856 6.37 23.56 -23.22
CA GLY A 856 6.69 24.73 -22.39
C GLY A 856 5.90 24.86 -21.08
N ASP A 857 5.06 23.88 -20.70
CA ASP A 857 4.50 23.83 -19.35
C ASP A 857 5.59 23.51 -18.29
N SER A 858 5.27 23.74 -17.00
CA SER A 858 6.19 23.40 -15.90
C SER A 858 6.34 21.89 -15.70
N GLY A 859 5.45 21.09 -16.29
CA GLY A 859 5.38 19.64 -16.19
C GLY A 859 5.16 19.09 -14.78
N SER A 860 5.06 17.76 -14.69
CA SER A 860 4.95 17.02 -13.44
C SER A 860 6.16 16.10 -13.28
N ALA A 861 7.01 16.36 -12.28
CA ALA A 861 8.26 15.64 -12.07
C ALA A 861 8.09 14.37 -11.22
N SER A 862 8.87 13.33 -11.54
CA SER A 862 9.08 12.18 -10.65
C SER A 862 9.88 12.60 -9.41
N PRO A 863 9.83 11.80 -8.32
CA PRO A 863 10.85 11.86 -7.29
C PRO A 863 12.26 11.63 -7.87
N PRO A 864 13.32 12.07 -7.14
CA PRO A 864 14.69 11.84 -7.57
C PRO A 864 15.07 10.36 -7.46
N THR A 865 15.56 9.78 -8.57
CA THR A 865 16.13 8.43 -8.62
C THR A 865 17.64 8.50 -8.58
N ALA A 866 18.27 7.83 -7.60
CA ALA A 866 19.72 7.73 -7.50
C ALA A 866 20.30 6.68 -8.47
N VAL A 867 21.49 6.94 -9.01
CA VAL A 867 22.26 5.99 -9.82
C VAL A 867 23.76 6.16 -9.57
N THR A 868 24.50 5.06 -9.56
CA THR A 868 25.96 5.05 -9.49
C THR A 868 26.52 4.62 -10.84
N VAL A 869 27.33 5.46 -11.47
CA VAL A 869 27.97 5.25 -12.78
C VAL A 869 29.37 4.68 -12.57
N ALA A 870 29.74 3.66 -13.36
CA ALA A 870 31.05 2.99 -13.29
C ALA A 870 32.09 3.68 -14.19
N ALA A 871 33.38 3.49 -13.87
CA ALA A 871 34.50 3.94 -14.71
C ALA A 871 34.60 3.10 -16.00
N ALA A 872 35.16 3.68 -17.08
CA ALA A 872 35.30 3.00 -18.37
C ALA A 872 36.22 1.77 -18.31
N ALA A 873 35.74 0.61 -18.79
CA ALA A 873 36.53 -0.62 -18.95
C ALA A 873 37.32 -0.66 -20.27
N LEU A 874 38.47 -1.36 -20.31
CA LEU A 874 39.22 -1.62 -21.54
C LEU A 874 38.41 -2.49 -22.53
N PRO A 875 38.61 -2.37 -23.86
CA PRO A 875 37.96 -3.24 -24.82
C PRO A 875 38.43 -4.69 -24.64
N ALA A 876 37.51 -5.65 -24.67
CA ALA A 876 37.90 -7.07 -24.67
C ALA A 876 38.84 -7.37 -25.85
N PRO A 877 39.86 -8.22 -25.69
CA PRO A 877 40.18 -9.06 -24.53
C PRO A 877 41.12 -8.43 -23.47
N TRP A 878 41.32 -7.11 -23.49
CA TRP A 878 42.36 -6.45 -22.69
C TRP A 878 41.97 -6.22 -21.22
N LEU A 879 42.87 -6.56 -20.31
CA LEU A 879 42.77 -6.34 -18.87
C LEU A 879 43.98 -5.56 -18.35
N ALA A 880 43.78 -4.62 -17.43
CA ALA A 880 44.86 -3.84 -16.86
C ALA A 880 45.50 -4.55 -15.65
N SER A 881 46.84 -4.56 -15.56
CA SER A 881 47.56 -5.06 -14.39
C SER A 881 48.93 -4.41 -14.24
N ASP A 882 49.34 -4.19 -13.01
CA ASP A 882 50.75 -4.01 -12.65
C ASP A 882 51.46 -5.37 -12.63
N ILE A 883 52.73 -5.40 -13.03
CA ILE A 883 53.61 -6.57 -13.00
C ILE A 883 54.84 -6.25 -12.15
N GLY A 884 55.03 -7.04 -11.11
CA GLY A 884 56.09 -6.84 -10.12
C GLY A 884 55.79 -5.76 -9.10
N ALA A 885 56.81 -5.36 -8.34
CA ALA A 885 56.69 -4.32 -7.33
C ALA A 885 56.77 -2.94 -8.00
N VAL A 886 55.66 -2.22 -8.04
CA VAL A 886 55.57 -0.83 -8.53
C VAL A 886 55.26 0.10 -7.36
N GLY A 887 55.92 1.26 -7.32
CA GLY A 887 55.78 2.24 -6.24
C GLY A 887 54.52 3.09 -6.34
N THR A 888 54.01 3.34 -7.55
CA THR A 888 52.69 3.93 -7.79
C THR A 888 51.90 3.03 -8.74
N PRO A 889 50.71 2.52 -8.35
CA PRO A 889 49.90 1.69 -9.23
C PRO A 889 49.60 2.37 -10.57
N GLY A 890 49.78 1.64 -11.66
CA GLY A 890 49.49 2.14 -12.99
C GLY A 890 48.01 2.13 -13.35
N SER A 891 47.65 2.74 -14.48
CA SER A 891 46.30 2.66 -15.03
C SER A 891 46.30 2.56 -16.55
N SER A 892 45.25 1.94 -17.09
CA SER A 892 45.02 1.79 -18.53
C SER A 892 43.63 2.32 -18.90
N LYS A 893 43.55 3.16 -19.93
CA LYS A 893 42.28 3.69 -20.47
C LYS A 893 42.23 3.49 -21.98
N PHE A 894 41.02 3.31 -22.52
CA PHE A 894 40.80 3.25 -23.97
C PHE A 894 39.68 4.22 -24.37
N ALA A 895 39.99 5.14 -25.27
CA ALA A 895 39.02 6.08 -25.83
C ALA A 895 39.41 6.43 -27.27
N ASN A 896 38.42 6.52 -28.18
CA ASN A 896 38.62 6.94 -29.58
C ASN A 896 39.72 6.16 -30.32
N GLY A 897 39.88 4.86 -30.04
CA GLY A 897 40.89 4.01 -30.69
C GLY A 897 42.30 4.09 -30.08
N ILE A 898 42.48 4.84 -28.99
CA ILE A 898 43.78 5.09 -28.35
C ILE A 898 43.81 4.44 -26.96
N PHE A 899 44.84 3.63 -26.70
CA PHE A 899 45.22 3.20 -25.36
C PHE A 899 46.07 4.28 -24.69
N THR A 900 45.70 4.69 -23.49
CA THR A 900 46.52 5.55 -22.62
C THR A 900 46.96 4.74 -21.41
N ILE A 901 48.26 4.58 -21.23
CA ILE A 901 48.88 3.83 -20.15
C ILE A 901 49.64 4.81 -19.25
N GLN A 902 49.36 4.79 -17.95
CA GLN A 902 50.18 5.45 -16.94
C GLN A 902 50.90 4.37 -16.14
N ALA A 903 52.22 4.41 -16.08
CA ALA A 903 53.01 3.36 -15.45
C ALA A 903 54.17 3.94 -14.64
N SER A 904 54.37 3.45 -13.42
CA SER A 904 55.64 3.59 -12.70
C SER A 904 56.48 2.33 -12.94
N GLY A 905 57.54 2.14 -12.16
CA GLY A 905 58.32 0.91 -12.16
C GLY A 905 59.79 1.12 -12.49
N TRP A 906 60.61 0.20 -11.99
CA TRP A 906 62.06 0.29 -12.09
C TRP A 906 62.59 -0.05 -13.47
N ASP A 907 62.14 -1.16 -14.05
CA ASP A 907 62.53 -1.56 -15.41
C ASP A 907 61.80 -2.84 -15.88
N ILE A 908 61.67 -3.01 -17.19
CA ILE A 908 61.45 -4.31 -17.84
C ILE A 908 62.83 -4.90 -18.17
N SER A 909 63.51 -5.40 -17.14
CA SER A 909 64.91 -5.83 -17.22
C SER A 909 65.28 -6.78 -16.07
N GLN A 910 66.57 -7.11 -15.94
CA GLN A 910 67.11 -7.89 -14.83
C GLN A 910 66.35 -9.22 -14.60
N ARG A 911 66.34 -9.74 -13.36
CA ARG A 911 65.69 -11.01 -13.00
C ARG A 911 64.21 -10.89 -12.64
N ALA A 912 63.72 -9.67 -12.42
CA ALA A 912 62.32 -9.38 -12.10
C ALA A 912 61.94 -8.01 -12.68
N ASP A 913 60.80 -7.97 -13.36
CA ASP A 913 60.27 -6.75 -13.98
C ASP A 913 59.44 -5.91 -13.01
N SER A 914 59.29 -4.63 -13.32
CA SER A 914 58.44 -3.67 -12.61
C SER A 914 57.84 -2.69 -13.63
N PHE A 915 56.55 -2.85 -13.97
CA PHE A 915 55.85 -2.08 -15.02
C PHE A 915 54.31 -2.21 -14.94
N HIS A 916 53.56 -1.42 -15.73
CA HIS A 916 52.10 -1.58 -15.95
C HIS A 916 51.78 -2.01 -17.37
N ALA A 917 50.72 -2.82 -17.54
CA ALA A 917 50.28 -3.26 -18.86
C ALA A 917 48.77 -3.43 -19.02
N ALA A 918 48.33 -3.29 -20.27
CA ALA A 918 47.10 -3.90 -20.76
C ALA A 918 47.43 -5.26 -21.39
N LEU A 919 46.77 -6.32 -20.92
CA LEU A 919 47.11 -7.72 -21.16
C LEU A 919 45.94 -8.46 -21.81
N ALA A 920 46.24 -9.34 -22.76
CA ALA A 920 45.28 -10.26 -23.38
C ALA A 920 45.86 -11.68 -23.45
N PRO A 921 45.12 -12.73 -23.04
CA PRO A 921 45.57 -14.10 -23.25
C PRO A 921 45.59 -14.44 -24.74
N VAL A 922 46.61 -15.16 -25.18
CA VAL A 922 46.78 -15.61 -26.57
C VAL A 922 47.28 -17.06 -26.61
N MET A 923 46.72 -17.86 -27.52
CA MET A 923 47.06 -19.28 -27.68
C MET A 923 47.86 -19.49 -28.98
N GLY A 924 49.01 -20.15 -28.90
CA GLY A 924 49.82 -20.49 -30.06
C GLY A 924 50.48 -19.29 -30.75
N ASP A 925 50.66 -19.40 -32.06
CA ASP A 925 51.32 -18.40 -32.90
C ASP A 925 50.49 -17.11 -32.98
N ALA A 926 51.16 -15.97 -32.94
CA ALA A 926 50.49 -14.67 -32.90
C ALA A 926 51.41 -13.53 -33.34
N VAL A 927 50.79 -12.47 -33.85
CA VAL A 927 51.46 -11.21 -34.20
C VAL A 927 50.77 -10.08 -33.45
N LEU A 928 51.50 -9.39 -32.59
CA LEU A 928 51.05 -8.17 -31.91
C LEU A 928 51.72 -6.96 -32.55
N THR A 929 50.92 -6.03 -33.07
CA THR A 929 51.35 -4.78 -33.68
C THR A 929 50.73 -3.59 -32.94
N ALA A 930 51.49 -2.52 -32.73
CA ALA A 930 50.98 -1.25 -32.22
C ALA A 930 51.82 -0.08 -32.76
N ARG A 931 51.23 1.12 -32.85
CA ARG A 931 51.97 2.37 -33.01
C ARG A 931 52.05 3.09 -31.67
N VAL A 932 53.27 3.42 -31.24
CA VAL A 932 53.50 4.18 -30.00
C VAL A 932 53.45 5.66 -30.35
N LEU A 933 52.29 6.30 -30.17
CA LEU A 933 52.09 7.71 -30.50
C LEU A 933 52.93 8.64 -29.64
N SER A 934 53.03 8.34 -28.34
CA SER A 934 53.84 9.11 -27.41
C SER A 934 54.37 8.22 -26.29
N GLN A 935 55.57 8.56 -25.82
CA GLN A 935 56.21 7.99 -24.65
C GLN A 935 56.83 9.14 -23.86
N GLN A 936 56.32 9.43 -22.67
CA GLN A 936 56.83 10.53 -21.84
C GLN A 936 58.29 10.25 -21.41
N ASN A 937 59.16 11.26 -21.56
CA ASN A 937 60.56 11.15 -21.16
C ASN A 937 60.74 11.45 -19.65
N VAL A 938 60.19 10.58 -18.79
CA VAL A 938 60.48 10.62 -17.34
C VAL A 938 61.92 10.19 -17.07
N ASN A 939 62.42 9.23 -17.86
CA ASN A 939 63.81 8.79 -17.94
C ASN A 939 64.10 8.34 -19.38
N GLY A 940 65.31 8.58 -19.89
CA GLY A 940 65.72 8.18 -21.25
C GLY A 940 65.59 6.68 -21.55
N TRP A 941 65.49 5.84 -20.51
CA TRP A 941 65.32 4.38 -20.59
C TRP A 941 63.90 3.87 -20.34
N ALA A 942 62.94 4.77 -20.07
CA ALA A 942 61.52 4.42 -19.93
C ALA A 942 61.03 3.65 -21.16
N LYS A 943 60.25 2.59 -20.97
CA LYS A 943 59.80 1.74 -22.10
C LYS A 943 58.31 1.89 -22.38
N ALA A 944 57.98 1.76 -23.66
CA ALA A 944 56.61 1.64 -24.17
C ALA A 944 56.58 0.75 -25.41
N GLY A 945 55.73 -0.27 -25.43
CA GLY A 945 55.66 -1.14 -26.60
C GLY A 945 54.87 -2.42 -26.39
N VAL A 946 55.23 -3.45 -27.15
CA VAL A 946 54.49 -4.71 -27.21
C VAL A 946 55.33 -5.89 -26.72
N MET A 947 54.70 -6.82 -26.01
CA MET A 947 55.37 -7.97 -25.37
C MET A 947 54.51 -9.23 -25.51
N PHE A 948 55.16 -10.40 -25.59
CA PHE A 948 54.59 -11.70 -25.25
C PHE A 948 55.30 -12.25 -24.01
N ARG A 949 54.53 -12.67 -23.00
CA ARG A 949 55.01 -13.14 -21.70
C ARG A 949 54.35 -14.45 -21.29
N GLN A 950 55.10 -15.36 -20.65
CA GLN A 950 54.57 -16.69 -20.28
C GLN A 950 53.63 -16.66 -19.06
N SER A 951 53.87 -15.79 -18.08
CA SER A 951 53.02 -15.64 -16.89
C SER A 951 52.99 -14.22 -16.35
N LEU A 952 52.08 -13.92 -15.41
CA LEU A 952 52.02 -12.61 -14.75
C LEU A 952 53.06 -12.44 -13.63
N SER A 953 53.88 -13.46 -13.34
CA SER A 953 54.98 -13.33 -12.37
C SER A 953 56.00 -12.30 -12.85
N ALA A 954 56.55 -11.48 -11.96
CA ALA A 954 57.61 -10.52 -12.26
C ALA A 954 58.87 -11.17 -12.88
N SER A 955 59.13 -12.43 -12.58
CA SER A 955 60.30 -13.17 -13.07
C SER A 955 60.11 -13.82 -14.44
N SER A 956 58.92 -13.76 -15.05
CA SER A 956 58.57 -14.61 -16.20
C SER A 956 59.45 -14.41 -17.43
N ALA A 957 59.70 -15.47 -18.17
CA ALA A 957 60.24 -15.42 -19.53
C ALA A 957 59.32 -14.60 -20.46
N PHE A 958 59.93 -13.76 -21.29
CA PHE A 958 59.21 -12.89 -22.22
C PHE A 958 60.08 -12.51 -23.42
N ALA A 959 59.43 -12.03 -24.47
CA ALA A 959 60.04 -11.26 -25.54
C ALA A 959 59.22 -9.98 -25.74
N GLY A 960 59.88 -8.82 -25.85
CA GLY A 960 59.20 -7.54 -25.99
C GLY A 960 60.01 -6.52 -26.78
N VAL A 961 59.33 -5.72 -27.59
CA VAL A 961 59.94 -4.64 -28.39
C VAL A 961 59.37 -3.30 -27.95
N PHE A 962 60.27 -2.41 -27.56
CA PHE A 962 59.93 -1.16 -26.86
C PHE A 962 60.58 0.05 -27.52
N VAL A 963 59.81 1.13 -27.58
CA VAL A 963 60.30 2.48 -27.83
C VAL A 963 60.84 3.06 -26.52
N THR A 964 61.99 3.71 -26.58
CA THR A 964 62.55 4.48 -25.47
C THR A 964 62.73 5.95 -25.86
N PRO A 965 62.64 6.91 -24.92
CA PRO A 965 62.79 8.32 -25.25
C PRO A 965 64.16 8.72 -25.81
N SER A 966 65.24 8.02 -25.44
CA SER A 966 66.60 8.44 -25.81
C SER A 966 67.54 7.30 -26.22
N ASN A 967 67.07 6.05 -26.22
CA ASN A 967 67.91 4.87 -26.45
C ASN A 967 67.43 3.98 -27.62
N GLY A 968 66.54 4.51 -28.46
CA GLY A 968 66.02 3.87 -29.67
C GLY A 968 64.99 2.77 -29.41
N ILE A 969 64.78 1.92 -30.42
CA ILE A 969 63.92 0.73 -30.32
C ILE A 969 64.75 -0.43 -29.75
N GLN A 970 64.30 -0.99 -28.63
CA GLN A 970 64.96 -2.11 -27.97
C GLN A 970 64.14 -3.39 -28.08
N PHE A 971 64.77 -4.46 -28.54
CA PHE A 971 64.23 -5.81 -28.40
C PHE A 971 64.81 -6.46 -27.15
N VAL A 972 63.98 -6.63 -26.12
CA VAL A 972 64.35 -7.15 -24.81
C VAL A 972 63.74 -8.54 -24.62
N THR A 973 64.52 -9.47 -24.07
CA THR A 973 64.09 -10.85 -23.87
C THR A 973 64.56 -11.41 -22.54
N ARG A 974 63.75 -12.27 -21.93
CA ARG A 974 64.16 -13.16 -20.83
C ARG A 974 63.96 -14.60 -21.26
N ALA A 975 65.07 -15.35 -21.36
CA ALA A 975 65.09 -16.70 -21.92
C ALA A 975 64.30 -17.74 -21.10
N SER A 976 64.29 -17.60 -19.77
CA SER A 976 63.59 -18.48 -18.83
C SER A 976 63.29 -17.72 -17.54
N ASP A 977 62.32 -18.17 -16.75
CA ASP A 977 61.92 -17.50 -15.52
C ASP A 977 63.11 -17.26 -14.57
N GLY A 978 63.22 -16.04 -14.05
CA GLY A 978 64.25 -15.62 -13.08
C GLY A 978 65.66 -15.42 -13.65
N VAL A 979 65.86 -15.66 -14.95
CA VAL A 979 67.13 -15.34 -15.64
C VAL A 979 67.20 -13.83 -15.92
N THR A 980 68.41 -13.26 -15.91
CA THR A 980 68.63 -11.86 -16.27
C THR A 980 68.18 -11.59 -17.70
N ALA A 981 67.30 -10.60 -17.90
CA ALA A 981 66.86 -10.15 -19.21
C ALA A 981 68.03 -9.55 -20.01
N LEU A 982 67.99 -9.73 -21.33
CA LEU A 982 69.01 -9.29 -22.27
C LEU A 982 68.40 -8.44 -23.37
N VAL A 983 69.18 -7.49 -23.89
CA VAL A 983 68.83 -6.75 -25.12
C VAL A 983 69.30 -7.57 -26.32
N ALA A 984 68.36 -8.17 -27.03
CA ALA A 984 68.60 -9.03 -28.20
C ALA A 984 68.69 -8.24 -29.53
N GLY A 985 68.43 -6.94 -29.52
CA GLY A 985 68.59 -6.05 -30.67
C GLY A 985 68.34 -4.60 -30.29
N THR A 986 69.00 -3.67 -30.99
CA THR A 986 68.76 -2.23 -30.84
C THR A 986 68.87 -1.54 -32.18
N LEU A 987 67.89 -0.70 -32.51
CA LEU A 987 67.95 0.23 -33.65
C LEU A 987 67.95 1.67 -33.11
N LYS A 988 68.98 2.44 -33.47
CA LYS A 988 69.16 3.85 -33.10
C LYS A 988 68.89 4.74 -34.30
N GLY A 989 68.34 5.94 -34.05
CA GLY A 989 68.00 6.95 -35.05
C GLY A 989 66.88 7.85 -34.53
N ALA A 990 66.80 9.11 -34.99
CA ALA A 990 65.76 10.05 -34.57
C ALA A 990 64.36 9.61 -35.05
N GLU A 991 64.32 8.84 -36.14
CA GLU A 991 63.16 8.19 -36.74
C GLU A 991 62.63 6.99 -35.94
N ASN A 992 63.33 6.57 -34.89
CA ASN A 992 63.08 5.36 -34.10
C ASN A 992 62.67 5.69 -32.65
N GLY A 993 61.75 6.66 -32.49
CA GLY A 993 61.25 7.19 -31.22
C GLY A 993 59.71 7.21 -31.14
N ALA A 994 59.15 8.16 -30.38
CA ALA A 994 57.69 8.37 -30.37
C ALA A 994 57.17 8.62 -31.80
N GLY A 995 56.12 7.92 -32.21
CA GLY A 995 55.59 7.87 -33.57
C GLY A 995 55.91 6.57 -34.33
N SER A 996 56.86 5.77 -33.86
CA SER A 996 57.23 4.49 -34.49
C SER A 996 56.20 3.37 -34.24
N TRP A 997 56.12 2.46 -35.20
CA TRP A 997 55.41 1.19 -35.07
C TRP A 997 56.33 0.11 -34.50
N VAL A 998 55.76 -0.72 -33.64
CA VAL A 998 56.42 -1.92 -33.09
C VAL A 998 55.57 -3.15 -33.40
N ARG A 999 56.23 -4.24 -33.78
CA ARG A 999 55.59 -5.53 -34.04
C ARG A 999 56.42 -6.66 -33.47
N LEU A 1000 55.74 -7.59 -32.79
CA LEU A 1000 56.33 -8.83 -32.32
C LEU A 1000 55.55 -10.00 -32.92
N ALA A 1001 56.25 -10.88 -33.63
CA ALA A 1001 55.68 -12.09 -34.21
C ALA A 1001 56.24 -13.33 -33.50
N ARG A 1002 55.36 -14.20 -33.03
CA ARG A 1002 55.68 -15.52 -32.49
C ARG A 1002 55.34 -16.60 -33.53
N SER A 1003 56.29 -17.51 -33.76
CA SER A 1003 56.02 -18.81 -34.38
C SER A 1003 56.73 -19.94 -33.63
N GLY A 1004 55.95 -20.82 -33.00
CA GLY A 1004 56.42 -21.82 -32.05
C GLY A 1004 57.18 -21.19 -30.88
N ASP A 1005 58.45 -21.55 -30.75
CA ASP A 1005 59.38 -21.00 -29.75
C ASP A 1005 60.13 -19.75 -30.24
N THR A 1006 59.89 -19.30 -31.48
CA THR A 1006 60.66 -18.24 -32.12
C THR A 1006 59.91 -16.91 -32.07
N PHE A 1007 60.57 -15.87 -31.58
CA PHE A 1007 60.04 -14.52 -31.47
C PHE A 1007 60.87 -13.56 -32.32
N THR A 1008 60.22 -12.87 -33.25
CA THR A 1008 60.86 -11.92 -34.15
C THR A 1008 60.30 -10.52 -33.94
N ALA A 1009 61.16 -9.57 -33.61
CA ALA A 1009 60.79 -8.17 -33.40
C ALA A 1009 61.06 -7.35 -34.66
N PHE A 1010 60.12 -6.46 -34.97
CA PHE A 1010 60.18 -5.52 -36.08
C PHE A 1010 59.78 -4.12 -35.63
N THR A 1011 60.26 -3.12 -36.37
CA THR A 1011 59.79 -1.73 -36.27
C THR A 1011 59.51 -1.16 -37.66
N SER A 1012 58.72 -0.10 -37.71
CA SER A 1012 58.39 0.62 -38.94
C SER A 1012 58.08 2.08 -38.64
N ILE A 1013 58.41 2.98 -39.56
CA ILE A 1013 58.06 4.41 -39.47
C ILE A 1013 56.71 4.73 -40.13
N ASP A 1014 56.20 3.83 -40.98
CA ASP A 1014 55.00 4.06 -41.80
C ASP A 1014 53.92 2.96 -41.64
N GLY A 1015 54.20 1.91 -40.86
CA GLY A 1015 53.34 0.75 -40.65
C GLY A 1015 53.30 -0.23 -41.83
N ARG A 1016 54.03 0.05 -42.92
CA ARG A 1016 54.03 -0.72 -44.18
C ARG A 1016 55.36 -1.42 -44.43
N GLN A 1017 56.47 -0.69 -44.33
CA GLN A 1017 57.82 -1.24 -44.49
C GLN A 1017 58.40 -1.59 -43.12
N TRP A 1018 58.73 -2.86 -42.91
CA TRP A 1018 59.13 -3.39 -41.61
C TRP A 1018 60.61 -3.75 -41.57
N THR A 1019 61.36 -3.12 -40.67
CA THR A 1019 62.76 -3.43 -40.39
C THR A 1019 62.85 -4.41 -39.23
N LYS A 1020 63.57 -5.52 -39.41
CA LYS A 1020 63.81 -6.50 -38.35
C LYS A 1020 64.77 -5.92 -37.30
N VAL A 1021 64.35 -5.93 -36.04
CA VAL A 1021 65.16 -5.50 -34.87
C VAL A 1021 65.99 -6.67 -34.34
N GLY A 1022 65.42 -7.88 -34.33
CA GLY A 1022 66.11 -9.08 -33.87
C GLY A 1022 65.22 -10.32 -33.88
N ILE A 1023 65.80 -11.47 -33.56
CA ILE A 1023 65.11 -12.76 -33.44
C ILE A 1023 65.70 -13.56 -32.27
N VAL A 1024 64.84 -14.19 -31.48
CA VAL A 1024 65.23 -15.04 -30.33
C VAL A 1024 64.38 -16.28 -30.29
N SER A 1025 64.90 -17.35 -29.67
CA SER A 1025 64.14 -18.55 -29.38
C SER A 1025 64.00 -18.73 -27.86
N LEU A 1026 62.76 -18.76 -27.38
CA LEU A 1026 62.41 -19.12 -26.01
C LEU A 1026 62.05 -20.60 -26.00
N LYS A 1027 63.04 -21.46 -25.78
CA LYS A 1027 62.85 -22.92 -25.84
C LYS A 1027 61.75 -23.38 -24.89
N ASN A 1028 60.86 -24.24 -25.37
CA ASN A 1028 59.70 -24.77 -24.65
C ASN A 1028 58.69 -23.69 -24.25
N SER A 1029 58.44 -22.71 -25.12
CA SER A 1029 57.45 -21.67 -24.85
C SER A 1029 56.04 -22.29 -24.78
N PRO A 1030 55.26 -22.08 -23.70
CA PRO A 1030 53.94 -22.66 -23.57
C PRO A 1030 53.00 -22.15 -24.66
N SER A 1031 51.95 -22.92 -24.97
CA SER A 1031 50.95 -22.52 -25.95
C SER A 1031 50.20 -21.27 -25.52
N LEU A 1032 49.81 -21.17 -24.24
CA LEU A 1032 49.21 -19.96 -23.65
C LEU A 1032 50.29 -18.94 -23.27
N LEU A 1033 50.14 -17.70 -23.75
CA LEU A 1033 50.92 -16.53 -23.36
C LEU A 1033 50.00 -15.35 -23.06
N TYR A 1034 50.56 -14.28 -22.50
CA TYR A 1034 49.92 -12.97 -22.41
C TYR A 1034 50.57 -12.03 -23.44
N ALA A 1035 49.75 -11.56 -24.38
CA ALA A 1035 50.08 -10.42 -25.22
C ALA A 1035 49.90 -9.15 -24.38
N ALA A 1036 50.86 -8.23 -24.41
CA ALA A 1036 50.84 -7.04 -23.56
C ALA A 1036 51.18 -5.77 -24.33
N ILE A 1037 50.43 -4.71 -24.07
CA ILE A 1037 50.87 -3.34 -24.24
C ILE A 1037 51.52 -2.94 -22.92
N ALA A 1038 52.83 -2.82 -22.88
CA ALA A 1038 53.58 -2.66 -21.64
C ALA A 1038 54.32 -1.32 -21.61
N SER A 1039 54.34 -0.68 -20.44
CA SER A 1039 55.07 0.56 -20.23
C SER A 1039 55.65 0.66 -18.81
N ASP A 1040 56.82 1.29 -18.68
CA ASP A 1040 57.44 1.66 -17.40
C ASP A 1040 57.95 3.11 -17.45
N SER A 1041 58.26 3.69 -16.29
CA SER A 1041 58.91 5.02 -16.21
C SER A 1041 60.43 4.97 -16.07
N ASN A 1042 61.00 3.79 -15.82
CA ASN A 1042 62.39 3.59 -15.41
C ASN A 1042 62.83 4.51 -14.26
N LYS A 1043 61.89 4.91 -13.39
CA LYS A 1043 62.08 5.86 -12.30
C LYS A 1043 60.95 5.74 -11.28
N ASP A 1044 60.85 4.57 -10.65
CA ASP A 1044 59.84 4.32 -9.62
C ASP A 1044 60.03 5.27 -8.41
N PRO A 1045 58.97 5.88 -7.83
CA PRO A 1045 57.53 5.69 -8.08
C PRO A 1045 56.89 6.66 -9.09
N GLU A 1046 57.66 7.39 -9.90
CA GLU A 1046 57.11 8.40 -10.82
C GLU A 1046 56.35 7.73 -11.98
N LEU A 1047 55.17 8.25 -12.33
CA LEU A 1047 54.37 7.76 -13.45
C LEU A 1047 54.86 8.38 -14.77
N SER A 1048 55.05 7.53 -15.79
CA SER A 1048 55.18 7.92 -17.20
C SER A 1048 53.85 7.71 -17.92
N THR A 1049 53.44 8.67 -18.74
CA THR A 1049 52.25 8.55 -19.60
C THR A 1049 52.64 8.17 -21.03
N THR A 1050 51.94 7.17 -21.56
CA THR A 1050 52.18 6.57 -22.87
C THR A 1050 50.87 6.45 -23.61
N THR A 1051 50.87 6.76 -24.91
CA THR A 1051 49.69 6.57 -25.76
C THR A 1051 50.00 5.70 -26.96
N LEU A 1052 49.14 4.73 -27.26
CA LEU A 1052 49.27 3.83 -28.41
C LEU A 1052 47.97 3.76 -29.19
N ASP A 1053 48.05 3.64 -30.51
CA ASP A 1053 46.92 3.35 -31.37
C ASP A 1053 47.24 2.21 -32.35
N GLN A 1054 46.25 1.85 -33.18
CA GLN A 1054 46.38 0.78 -34.17
C GLN A 1054 46.88 -0.55 -33.56
N VAL A 1055 46.42 -0.85 -32.34
CA VAL A 1055 46.76 -2.09 -31.65
C VAL A 1055 46.00 -3.24 -32.30
N VAL A 1056 46.74 -4.18 -32.87
CA VAL A 1056 46.20 -5.37 -33.54
C VAL A 1056 46.91 -6.60 -33.00
N LEU A 1057 46.15 -7.48 -32.36
CA LEU A 1057 46.58 -8.84 -32.02
C LEU A 1057 45.94 -9.80 -33.04
N ALA A 1058 46.74 -10.39 -33.90
CA ALA A 1058 46.30 -11.33 -34.93
C ALA A 1058 46.89 -12.71 -34.69
N GLN A 1059 46.09 -13.76 -34.88
CA GLN A 1059 46.56 -15.14 -34.97
C GLN A 1059 46.55 -15.54 -36.46
N PRO A 1060 47.65 -16.11 -36.98
CA PRO A 1060 47.74 -16.53 -38.37
C PRO A 1060 46.86 -17.74 -38.71
#